data_AF-A0A517U1D5-F1
#
_entry.id   AF-A0A517U1D5-F1
#
_cell.length_a   1.000
_cell.length_b   1.000
_cell.length_c   1.000
_cell.angle_alpha   90.00
_cell.angle_beta   90.00
_cell.angle_gamma   90.00
#
_symmetry.space_group_name_H-M   'P 1'
#
loop_
_entity.id
_entity.type
_entity.pdbx_description
1 polymer ?
#
loop_
_entity_poly.entity_id
_entity_poly.type
_entity_poly.pdbx_seq_one_letter_code
_entity_poly.pdbx_strand_id
1 'polypeptide(L)'
;MDTRRDFIKKAALLSGAGMWTALHGSIERAMAIAPDPGSTFLDAEHVVILMQENRSFDHAFGTLRGVRGLNDPRAIRLPNGNPVWIQTNDAGASYAPFRLNIKDTNATWMGSLPHSWTDQVDARRGGRCDRWLQAKASGHDAYRDMPLTMGHYNRDDIPFYYALADAFTVCDYNFCSSLTGTTPNRLHLWTGTVRAEQKPQAWPNVLNSDVEYDSEASWKTYPERLEEQGISWKIYQNELSLATGLRGEAEAWLANFTDNPIEWFTQYGVRYSAAHQQFLQQYAEQLRGEVKTLLKRQKEANLAEEELQRLDDARKRLAGVESERKKWSAEKFNRLAPQEQALHRRAFTTNSGDPDYHDLATLDYDDEGTGRTMEVPKGDVLHQFRADVDSGKLPTVSWLVAPERFSDHPGSAWYGAWYLAETLEILTRRPEIWKKTVFILTYDENDGYFDHIPPFVPPHPTEPDSGKVSEGIDVAVEYVTREQELTRKSPEDARESPIGLGYRVPMIIASPWSRGGAVCSEVFDHTSVLQFLERLLEHRTGKPVTETNISQWRRTVCGDLTSAFRPAPKEGDVSLPYPDRDAFLEGIHRAQFKSPPADFRALTAEEVEEVRQSPRDSSLLIKQESGHRPAAPLPYELAVDGRVDAERKQLELTFAAGSKRFGAESLGAPFVAYARVGDDLRIRNYAVKAGDALADVWTIDEFPEGRYDLEAYGPNGFYRRFRGEGVETPIEVTLKEPTISPSSRRAAGHVELELQNAGHRPMVATVIDNAYGAAPIERRLAAGETIRVSIDLTSSERWYDLSVLVDGVQMFERRYAGRVETGEWGSSDPALSV
;
A
#
# COMPACT_ATOMS: atom_id res chain seq x y z
N MET A 1 -5.72 -36.85 -7.84
CA MET A 1 -5.96 -36.28 -9.18
C MET A 1 -7.41 -35.88 -9.19
N ASP A 2 -7.69 -34.60 -9.04
CA ASP A 2 -9.06 -34.09 -9.13
C ASP A 2 -9.54 -34.30 -10.57
N THR A 3 -10.75 -34.82 -10.73
CA THR A 3 -11.28 -35.21 -12.04
C THR A 3 -11.80 -33.99 -12.80
N ARG A 4 -11.96 -34.06 -14.14
CA ARG A 4 -12.72 -33.08 -14.95
C ARG A 4 -14.11 -32.74 -14.34
N ARG A 5 -14.68 -33.68 -13.57
CA ARG A 5 -15.95 -33.53 -12.85
C ARG A 5 -15.81 -32.72 -11.55
N ASP A 6 -14.66 -32.78 -10.89
CA ASP A 6 -14.32 -31.92 -9.75
C ASP A 6 -13.96 -30.51 -10.23
N PHE A 7 -13.34 -30.37 -11.41
CA PHE A 7 -13.15 -29.07 -12.04
C PHE A 7 -14.48 -28.43 -12.45
N ILE A 8 -15.42 -29.12 -13.08
CA ILE A 8 -16.75 -28.56 -13.39
C ILE A 8 -17.52 -28.20 -12.10
N LYS A 9 -17.34 -28.96 -11.01
CA LYS A 9 -17.82 -28.56 -9.69
C LYS A 9 -17.08 -27.34 -9.13
N LYS A 10 -15.78 -27.18 -9.42
CA LYS A 10 -14.93 -26.02 -9.08
C LYS A 10 -15.24 -24.77 -9.91
N ALA A 11 -15.54 -24.92 -11.20
CA ALA A 11 -16.05 -23.89 -12.08
C ALA A 11 -17.49 -23.49 -11.70
N ALA A 12 -18.30 -24.44 -11.22
CA ALA A 12 -19.57 -24.13 -10.54
C ALA A 12 -19.38 -23.48 -9.15
N LEU A 13 -18.16 -23.44 -8.59
CA LEU A 13 -17.86 -22.59 -7.42
C LEU A 13 -17.86 -21.13 -7.87
N LEU A 14 -17.31 -20.81 -9.06
CA LEU A 14 -17.36 -19.45 -9.62
C LEU A 14 -18.81 -18.96 -9.87
N SER A 15 -19.81 -19.85 -9.91
CA SER A 15 -21.25 -19.50 -9.97
C SER A 15 -22.00 -19.52 -8.64
N GLY A 16 -21.32 -19.51 -7.49
CA GLY A 16 -21.95 -19.16 -6.21
C GLY A 16 -21.66 -20.14 -5.05
N ALA A 17 -22.48 -21.19 -4.91
CA ALA A 17 -22.64 -21.89 -3.63
C ALA A 17 -21.37 -22.49 -2.99
N GLY A 18 -20.40 -22.96 -3.77
CA GLY A 18 -19.20 -23.56 -3.20
C GLY A 18 -17.95 -22.67 -3.19
N MET A 19 -17.93 -21.53 -3.91
CA MET A 19 -16.88 -20.52 -3.74
C MET A 19 -16.98 -19.92 -2.34
N TRP A 20 -18.20 -19.70 -1.84
CA TRP A 20 -18.43 -19.26 -0.47
C TRP A 20 -17.88 -20.24 0.56
N THR A 21 -18.23 -21.53 0.46
CA THR A 21 -17.78 -22.56 1.40
C THR A 21 -16.24 -22.71 1.39
N ALA A 22 -15.61 -22.55 0.22
CA ALA A 22 -14.15 -22.53 0.07
C ALA A 22 -13.52 -21.26 0.67
N LEU A 23 -14.09 -20.07 0.42
CA LEU A 23 -13.70 -18.78 0.99
C LEU A 23 -13.75 -18.79 2.52
N HIS A 24 -14.77 -19.39 3.11
CA HIS A 24 -14.96 -19.43 4.57
C HIS A 24 -13.98 -20.39 5.21
N GLY A 25 -13.94 -21.60 4.66
CA GLY A 25 -13.10 -22.64 5.22
C GLY A 25 -11.61 -22.39 5.05
N SER A 26 -11.16 -21.57 4.08
CA SER A 26 -9.72 -21.37 3.83
C SER A 26 -9.05 -20.59 4.97
N ILE A 27 -9.68 -19.52 5.45
CA ILE A 27 -9.19 -18.74 6.60
C ILE A 27 -9.28 -19.58 7.88
N GLU A 28 -10.40 -20.29 8.09
CA GLU A 28 -10.56 -21.18 9.25
C GLU A 28 -9.49 -22.29 9.29
N ARG A 29 -9.21 -22.93 8.15
CA ARG A 29 -8.15 -23.93 8.02
C ARG A 29 -6.77 -23.33 8.27
N ALA A 30 -6.48 -22.16 7.71
CA ALA A 30 -5.24 -21.44 7.94
C ALA A 30 -5.04 -21.10 9.43
N MET A 31 -6.11 -20.69 10.12
CA MET A 31 -6.10 -20.38 11.54
C MET A 31 -5.93 -21.64 12.42
N ALA A 32 -6.53 -22.75 12.02
CA ALA A 32 -6.49 -24.02 12.76
C ALA A 32 -5.09 -24.67 12.78
N ILE A 33 -4.24 -24.37 11.80
CA ILE A 33 -2.89 -24.92 11.74
C ILE A 33 -1.92 -23.99 12.50
N ALA A 34 -1.60 -24.37 13.74
CA ALA A 34 -0.63 -23.68 14.58
C ALA A 34 0.82 -24.01 14.20
N PRO A 35 1.78 -23.08 14.39
CA PRO A 35 3.20 -23.41 14.21
C PRO A 35 3.71 -24.22 15.40
N ASP A 36 4.90 -24.81 15.26
CA ASP A 36 5.49 -25.60 16.33
C ASP A 36 5.75 -24.73 17.59
N PRO A 37 5.50 -25.25 18.80
CA PRO A 37 5.70 -24.50 20.03
C PRO A 37 7.12 -23.93 20.14
N GLY A 38 7.22 -22.61 20.35
CA GLY A 38 8.49 -21.90 20.48
C GLY A 38 9.14 -21.48 19.15
N SER A 39 8.57 -21.85 18.01
CA SER A 39 9.02 -21.35 16.70
C SER A 39 8.63 -19.88 16.49
N THR A 40 9.33 -19.23 15.56
CA THR A 40 9.14 -17.85 15.15
C THR A 40 9.09 -17.77 13.62
N PHE A 41 8.80 -16.59 13.06
CA PHE A 41 8.84 -16.40 11.61
C PHE A 41 10.19 -16.75 10.96
N LEU A 42 11.27 -16.79 11.74
CA LEU A 42 12.60 -17.20 11.28
C LEU A 42 12.66 -18.69 10.89
N ASP A 43 11.72 -19.49 11.38
CA ASP A 43 11.55 -20.91 11.01
C ASP A 43 10.76 -21.09 9.70
N ALA A 44 10.34 -20.01 9.05
CA ALA A 44 9.64 -20.07 7.77
C ALA A 44 10.51 -20.70 6.67
N GLU A 45 9.99 -21.74 6.03
CA GLU A 45 10.63 -22.37 4.87
C GLU A 45 10.23 -21.72 3.55
N HIS A 46 9.04 -21.10 3.52
CA HIS A 46 8.42 -20.54 2.32
C HIS A 46 7.86 -19.13 2.59
N VAL A 47 8.10 -18.22 1.64
CA VAL A 47 7.43 -16.92 1.56
C VAL A 47 6.66 -16.86 0.25
N VAL A 48 5.36 -16.63 0.32
CA VAL A 48 4.46 -16.54 -0.84
C VAL A 48 3.89 -15.13 -0.88
N ILE A 49 4.09 -14.43 -1.99
CA ILE A 49 3.75 -13.02 -2.16
C ILE A 49 2.69 -12.90 -3.26
N LEU A 50 1.55 -12.30 -2.92
CA LEU A 50 0.49 -11.93 -3.85
C LEU A 50 0.30 -10.42 -3.80
N MET A 51 0.56 -9.75 -4.92
CA MET A 51 0.28 -8.33 -5.11
C MET A 51 -0.94 -8.18 -6.04
N GLN A 52 -2.05 -7.72 -5.47
CA GLN A 52 -3.29 -7.40 -6.16
C GLN A 52 -3.27 -5.96 -6.69
N GLU A 53 -4.33 -5.58 -7.40
CA GLU A 53 -4.59 -4.30 -8.06
C GLU A 53 -5.90 -3.65 -7.56
N ASN A 54 -6.09 -2.40 -7.92
CA ASN A 54 -5.46 -1.36 -7.11
C ASN A 54 -6.46 -0.81 -6.08
N ARG A 55 -6.07 -0.64 -4.82
CA ARG A 55 -6.98 -0.19 -3.75
C ARG A 55 -6.23 0.64 -2.72
N SER A 56 -6.77 1.81 -2.36
CA SER A 56 -6.26 2.56 -1.21
C SER A 56 -6.61 1.83 0.10
N PHE A 57 -5.82 2.06 1.15
CA PHE A 57 -6.09 1.48 2.46
C PHE A 57 -7.44 1.96 3.01
N ASP A 58 -7.72 3.26 3.00
CA ASP A 58 -9.01 3.77 3.50
C ASP A 58 -10.22 3.27 2.68
N HIS A 59 -10.04 3.10 1.38
CA HIS A 59 -11.10 2.57 0.53
C HIS A 59 -11.44 1.12 0.88
N ALA A 60 -10.45 0.27 1.16
CA ALA A 60 -10.72 -1.13 1.54
C ALA A 60 -11.02 -1.28 3.05
N PHE A 61 -10.14 -0.77 3.89
CA PHE A 61 -10.09 -1.02 5.33
C PHE A 61 -10.27 0.21 6.21
N GLY A 62 -10.58 1.39 5.64
CA GLY A 62 -10.76 2.62 6.42
C GLY A 62 -11.89 2.54 7.46
N THR A 63 -12.86 1.62 7.28
CA THR A 63 -13.92 1.36 8.26
C THR A 63 -13.67 0.14 9.16
N LEU A 64 -12.56 -0.57 9.01
CA LEU A 64 -12.22 -1.74 9.83
C LEU A 64 -11.89 -1.33 11.27
N ARG A 65 -12.39 -2.05 12.28
CA ARG A 65 -12.13 -1.71 13.69
C ARG A 65 -10.63 -1.72 14.02
N GLY A 66 -10.17 -0.79 14.85
CA GLY A 66 -8.82 -0.79 15.43
C GLY A 66 -7.66 -0.51 14.46
N VAL A 67 -7.93 -0.16 13.19
CA VAL A 67 -6.92 0.38 12.28
C VAL A 67 -7.00 1.91 12.26
N ARG A 68 -5.92 2.57 11.88
CA ARG A 68 -5.94 4.02 11.64
C ARG A 68 -6.62 4.32 10.32
N GLY A 69 -7.96 4.36 10.34
CA GLY A 69 -8.81 4.60 9.18
C GLY A 69 -9.57 5.93 9.29
N LEU A 70 -10.83 5.90 8.89
CA LEU A 70 -11.69 7.09 8.78
C LEU A 70 -12.02 7.75 10.14
N ASN A 71 -11.78 7.06 11.26
CA ASN A 71 -11.91 7.61 12.60
C ASN A 71 -10.59 8.18 13.17
N ASP A 72 -9.52 8.41 12.39
CA ASP A 72 -8.26 8.88 12.97
C ASP A 72 -8.44 10.21 13.73
N PRO A 73 -8.29 10.22 15.07
CA PRO A 73 -8.47 11.41 15.89
C PRO A 73 -7.46 12.54 15.62
N ARG A 74 -6.40 12.29 14.84
CA ARG A 74 -5.30 13.22 14.52
C ARG A 74 -5.04 13.29 13.01
N ALA A 75 -6.07 13.14 12.18
CA ALA A 75 -5.92 13.43 10.75
C ALA A 75 -5.58 14.91 10.50
N ILE A 76 -4.90 15.19 9.38
CA ILE A 76 -4.47 16.55 9.05
C ILE A 76 -5.65 17.48 8.75
N ARG A 77 -5.41 18.78 8.87
CA ARG A 77 -6.30 19.84 8.36
C ARG A 77 -5.76 20.39 7.05
N LEU A 78 -6.64 20.54 6.07
CA LEU A 78 -6.35 21.12 4.77
C LEU A 78 -6.08 22.64 4.90
N PRO A 79 -5.50 23.29 3.86
CA PRO A 79 -5.25 24.74 3.88
C PRO A 79 -6.50 25.59 4.18
N ASN A 80 -7.68 25.16 3.74
CA ASN A 80 -8.96 25.83 4.01
C ASN A 80 -9.52 25.56 5.43
N GLY A 81 -8.77 24.86 6.29
CA GLY A 81 -9.15 24.53 7.66
C GLY A 81 -10.08 23.31 7.81
N ASN A 82 -10.55 22.72 6.70
CA ASN A 82 -11.35 21.50 6.73
C ASN A 82 -10.51 20.32 7.23
N PRO A 83 -11.11 19.32 7.88
CA PRO A 83 -10.43 18.04 8.03
C PRO A 83 -10.24 17.39 6.66
N VAL A 84 -9.18 16.60 6.50
CA VAL A 84 -8.78 15.98 5.22
C VAL A 84 -9.88 15.18 4.53
N TRP A 85 -10.84 14.63 5.28
CA TRP A 85 -11.98 13.89 4.73
C TRP A 85 -12.94 14.77 3.92
N ILE A 86 -12.97 16.09 4.15
CA ILE A 86 -13.85 17.00 3.42
C ILE A 86 -13.06 17.69 2.30
N GLN A 87 -13.18 17.13 1.09
CA GLN A 87 -12.54 17.64 -0.12
C GLN A 87 -13.48 18.58 -0.87
N THR A 88 -12.94 19.69 -1.40
CA THR A 88 -13.71 20.71 -2.13
C THR A 88 -13.27 20.74 -3.59
N ASN A 89 -14.22 20.61 -4.52
CA ASN A 89 -13.93 20.68 -5.96
C ASN A 89 -13.76 22.13 -6.45
N ASP A 90 -13.35 22.30 -7.71
CA ASP A 90 -13.13 23.64 -8.30
C ASP A 90 -14.43 24.47 -8.45
N ALA A 91 -15.60 23.82 -8.36
CA ALA A 91 -16.90 24.49 -8.33
C ALA A 91 -17.33 24.93 -6.91
N GLY A 92 -16.51 24.65 -5.89
CA GLY A 92 -16.79 24.99 -4.49
C GLY A 92 -17.68 23.97 -3.75
N ALA A 93 -18.05 22.85 -4.37
CA ALA A 93 -18.82 21.80 -3.73
C ALA A 93 -17.90 20.90 -2.89
N SER A 94 -18.31 20.64 -1.64
CA SER A 94 -17.54 19.83 -0.68
C SER A 94 -18.19 18.46 -0.46
N TYR A 95 -17.37 17.41 -0.42
CA TYR A 95 -17.81 16.03 -0.27
C TYR A 95 -17.04 15.33 0.84
N ALA A 96 -17.74 14.50 1.62
CA ALA A 96 -17.18 13.57 2.59
C ALA A 96 -17.01 12.17 1.96
N PRO A 97 -16.26 11.25 2.60
CA PRO A 97 -16.26 9.85 2.21
C PRO A 97 -17.67 9.26 2.25
N PHE A 98 -17.96 8.36 1.33
CA PHE A 98 -19.26 7.68 1.26
C PHE A 98 -19.09 6.21 0.88
N ARG A 99 -20.03 5.37 1.30
CA ARG A 99 -19.98 3.95 0.99
C ARG A 99 -20.26 3.70 -0.49
N LEU A 100 -19.32 3.07 -1.19
CA LEU A 100 -19.54 2.48 -2.51
C LEU A 100 -20.17 1.10 -2.32
N ASN A 101 -21.49 1.05 -2.16
CA ASN A 101 -22.22 -0.20 -1.96
C ASN A 101 -22.19 -1.06 -3.24
N ILE A 102 -21.26 -2.01 -3.31
CA ILE A 102 -21.06 -2.86 -4.50
C ILE A 102 -22.17 -3.88 -4.71
N LYS A 103 -23.03 -4.08 -3.70
CA LYS A 103 -24.18 -4.99 -3.81
C LYS A 103 -25.36 -4.33 -4.47
N ASP A 104 -25.57 -3.04 -4.22
CA ASP A 104 -26.78 -2.31 -4.66
C ASP A 104 -26.53 -1.28 -5.75
N THR A 105 -25.30 -1.12 -6.20
CA THR A 105 -24.93 -0.17 -7.26
C THR A 105 -24.00 -0.82 -8.26
N ASN A 106 -23.93 -0.29 -9.48
CA ASN A 106 -22.97 -0.78 -10.47
C ASN A 106 -21.53 -0.26 -10.25
N ALA A 107 -21.15 0.14 -9.03
CA ALA A 107 -19.85 0.72 -8.70
C ALA A 107 -18.64 -0.08 -9.22
N THR A 108 -18.72 -1.41 -9.17
CA THR A 108 -17.66 -2.32 -9.66
C THR A 108 -17.46 -2.26 -11.19
N TRP A 109 -18.40 -1.71 -11.95
CA TRP A 109 -18.31 -1.59 -13.42
C TRP A 109 -18.17 -0.15 -13.89
N MET A 110 -17.82 0.78 -13.00
CA MET A 110 -17.63 2.19 -13.34
C MET A 110 -16.20 2.51 -13.83
N GLY A 111 -15.31 1.52 -13.84
CA GLY A 111 -13.92 1.65 -14.28
C GLY A 111 -12.98 2.18 -13.18
N SER A 112 -11.70 2.25 -13.51
CA SER A 112 -10.67 2.84 -12.65
C SER A 112 -10.75 4.36 -12.59
N LEU A 113 -10.19 4.95 -11.54
CA LEU A 113 -9.95 6.39 -11.48
C LEU A 113 -8.51 6.72 -11.93
N PRO A 114 -8.18 7.99 -12.22
CA PRO A 114 -6.83 8.34 -12.64
C PRO A 114 -5.78 8.02 -11.56
N HIS A 115 -4.77 7.23 -11.88
CA HIS A 115 -3.71 6.81 -10.93
C HIS A 115 -2.30 6.86 -11.51
N SER A 116 -2.10 7.61 -12.59
CA SER A 116 -0.76 7.85 -13.15
C SER A 116 0.07 8.80 -12.29
N TRP A 117 1.37 8.88 -12.59
CA TRP A 117 2.31 9.83 -11.94
C TRP A 117 1.75 11.25 -11.83
N THR A 118 1.17 11.80 -12.90
CA THR A 118 0.65 13.17 -12.89
C THR A 118 -0.50 13.33 -11.90
N ASP A 119 -1.43 12.38 -11.90
CA ASP A 119 -2.66 12.44 -11.10
C ASP A 119 -2.37 12.21 -9.61
N GLN A 120 -1.43 11.32 -9.31
CA GLN A 120 -0.99 11.05 -7.94
C GLN A 120 -0.27 12.27 -7.34
N VAL A 121 0.66 12.86 -8.11
CA VAL A 121 1.39 14.08 -7.71
C VAL A 121 0.44 15.26 -7.53
N ASP A 122 -0.53 15.42 -8.44
CA ASP A 122 -1.51 16.50 -8.39
C ASP A 122 -2.49 16.35 -7.21
N ALA A 123 -2.85 15.12 -6.83
CA ALA A 123 -3.63 14.86 -5.63
C ALA A 123 -2.83 15.15 -4.34
N ARG A 124 -1.52 14.82 -4.31
CA ARG A 124 -0.65 15.07 -3.15
C ARG A 124 -0.40 16.57 -2.97
N ARG A 125 -0.20 17.28 -4.08
CA ARG A 125 0.02 18.73 -4.17
C ARG A 125 0.99 19.27 -3.12
N GLY A 126 2.22 18.75 -3.13
CA GLY A 126 3.26 19.16 -2.17
C GLY A 126 2.97 18.79 -0.71
N GLY A 127 2.04 17.87 -0.45
CA GLY A 127 1.61 17.44 0.89
C GLY A 127 0.35 18.15 1.42
N ARG A 128 -0.28 19.02 0.61
CA ARG A 128 -1.53 19.71 0.97
C ARG A 128 -2.74 18.78 0.92
N CYS A 129 -2.72 17.76 0.05
CA CYS A 129 -3.75 16.74 -0.07
C CYS A 129 -5.18 17.30 -0.21
N ASP A 130 -5.33 18.41 -0.93
CA ASP A 130 -6.57 19.22 -1.03
C ASP A 130 -7.20 19.22 -2.44
N ARG A 131 -6.75 18.35 -3.36
CA ARG A 131 -7.23 18.29 -4.75
C ARG A 131 -7.61 16.89 -5.25
N TRP A 132 -8.01 16.01 -4.34
CA TRP A 132 -8.40 14.64 -4.71
C TRP A 132 -9.51 14.61 -5.76
N LEU A 133 -10.58 15.40 -5.58
CA LEU A 133 -11.75 15.40 -6.47
C LEU A 133 -11.41 15.79 -7.92
N GLN A 134 -10.45 16.70 -8.11
CA GLN A 134 -10.03 17.19 -9.42
C GLN A 134 -8.98 16.29 -10.05
N ALA A 135 -7.99 15.86 -9.26
CA ALA A 135 -6.89 15.03 -9.76
C ALA A 135 -7.34 13.60 -10.06
N LYS A 136 -8.41 13.14 -9.40
CA LYS A 136 -8.92 11.76 -9.49
C LYS A 136 -10.35 11.69 -10.05
N ALA A 137 -10.76 12.69 -10.82
CA ALA A 137 -12.05 12.69 -11.51
C ALA A 137 -12.12 11.53 -12.53
N SER A 138 -13.26 10.85 -12.62
CA SER A 138 -13.41 9.72 -13.54
C SER A 138 -13.13 10.12 -14.98
N GLY A 139 -12.38 9.29 -15.71
CA GLY A 139 -12.17 9.44 -17.15
C GLY A 139 -13.45 9.18 -17.97
N HIS A 140 -14.48 8.58 -17.38
CA HIS A 140 -15.77 8.36 -18.02
C HIS A 140 -16.67 9.59 -17.90
N ASP A 141 -17.07 10.16 -19.04
CA ASP A 141 -17.93 11.35 -19.11
C ASP A 141 -19.21 11.27 -18.28
N ALA A 142 -19.82 10.08 -18.19
CA ALA A 142 -21.05 9.86 -17.42
C ALA A 142 -20.86 10.01 -15.90
N TYR A 143 -19.63 9.84 -15.40
CA TYR A 143 -19.32 9.79 -13.96
C TYR A 143 -18.28 10.82 -13.54
N ARG A 144 -17.82 11.67 -14.47
CA ARG A 144 -16.75 12.66 -14.25
C ARG A 144 -16.98 13.56 -13.05
N ASP A 145 -18.23 13.99 -12.86
CA ASP A 145 -18.61 14.92 -11.78
C ASP A 145 -18.95 14.20 -10.45
N MET A 146 -18.95 12.86 -10.45
CA MET A 146 -19.17 12.08 -9.23
C MET A 146 -17.88 12.07 -8.39
N PRO A 147 -17.97 12.21 -7.05
CA PRO A 147 -16.81 12.24 -6.17
C PRO A 147 -16.25 10.83 -5.90
N LEU A 148 -16.16 9.96 -6.91
CA LEU A 148 -15.86 8.52 -6.76
C LEU A 148 -14.58 8.23 -5.99
N THR A 149 -13.57 9.11 -6.08
CA THR A 149 -12.34 9.01 -5.29
C THR A 149 -12.60 8.95 -3.79
N MET A 150 -13.66 9.60 -3.28
CA MET A 150 -14.06 9.59 -1.87
C MET A 150 -14.83 8.33 -1.46
N GLY A 151 -15.07 7.41 -2.40
CA GLY A 151 -15.77 6.17 -2.14
C GLY A 151 -14.96 5.18 -1.31
N HIS A 152 -15.61 4.43 -0.43
CA HIS A 152 -14.98 3.34 0.35
C HIS A 152 -15.92 2.13 0.50
N TYR A 153 -15.35 0.99 0.89
CA TYR A 153 -16.07 -0.22 1.26
C TYR A 153 -16.21 -0.37 2.77
N ASN A 154 -17.10 -1.27 3.15
CA ASN A 154 -17.17 -1.81 4.50
C ASN A 154 -17.16 -3.35 4.48
N ARG A 155 -17.30 -3.95 5.66
CA ARG A 155 -17.36 -5.41 5.83
C ARG A 155 -18.44 -6.09 5.01
N ASP A 156 -19.57 -5.44 4.79
CA ASP A 156 -20.64 -6.03 3.98
C ASP A 156 -20.19 -6.16 2.53
N ASP A 157 -19.44 -5.18 2.02
CA ASP A 157 -18.98 -5.14 0.63
C ASP A 157 -17.84 -6.15 0.38
N ILE A 158 -16.82 -6.19 1.24
CA ILE A 158 -15.64 -7.06 1.07
C ILE A 158 -15.37 -7.98 2.29
N PRO A 159 -16.32 -8.84 2.66
CA PRO A 159 -16.30 -9.61 3.91
C PRO A 159 -15.12 -10.56 4.05
N PHE A 160 -14.65 -11.15 2.96
CA PHE A 160 -13.52 -12.07 2.97
C PHE A 160 -12.22 -11.37 3.41
N TYR A 161 -11.97 -10.17 2.90
CA TYR A 161 -10.80 -9.36 3.26
C TYR A 161 -10.86 -8.88 4.72
N TYR A 162 -12.05 -8.49 5.20
CA TYR A 162 -12.26 -8.13 6.61
C TYR A 162 -12.06 -9.34 7.53
N ALA A 163 -12.52 -10.53 7.12
CA ALA A 163 -12.28 -11.77 7.86
C ALA A 163 -10.79 -12.15 7.87
N LEU A 164 -10.08 -11.94 6.76
CA LEU A 164 -8.64 -12.20 6.68
C LEU A 164 -7.87 -11.24 7.61
N ALA A 165 -8.24 -9.97 7.64
CA ALA A 165 -7.68 -8.99 8.57
C ALA A 165 -8.06 -9.30 10.04
N ASP A 166 -9.25 -9.85 10.31
CA ASP A 166 -9.64 -10.31 11.65
C ASP A 166 -8.86 -11.58 12.07
N ALA A 167 -8.45 -12.40 11.11
CA ALA A 167 -7.70 -13.62 11.35
C ALA A 167 -6.20 -13.39 11.48
N PHE A 168 -5.60 -12.42 10.78
CA PHE A 168 -4.15 -12.23 10.70
C PHE A 168 -3.73 -10.78 10.93
N THR A 169 -2.43 -10.49 10.85
CA THR A 169 -1.93 -9.11 11.03
C THR A 169 -2.23 -8.26 9.79
N VAL A 170 -2.98 -7.17 9.97
CA VAL A 170 -3.15 -6.10 8.98
C VAL A 170 -2.14 -4.99 9.23
N CYS A 171 -1.51 -4.47 8.18
CA CYS A 171 -0.55 -3.37 8.26
C CYS A 171 -1.20 -2.07 7.78
N ASP A 172 -1.48 -1.13 8.70
CA ASP A 172 -2.25 0.09 8.41
C ASP A 172 -1.38 1.33 8.11
N TYR A 173 -0.05 1.14 8.05
CA TYR A 173 0.93 2.11 7.55
C TYR A 173 1.76 1.52 6.40
N ASN A 174 1.15 0.66 5.57
CA ASN A 174 1.75 0.20 4.32
C ASN A 174 1.40 1.15 3.17
N PHE A 175 2.40 1.68 2.49
CA PHE A 175 2.26 2.62 1.37
C PHE A 175 2.70 1.98 0.06
N CYS A 176 2.09 2.35 -1.06
CA CYS A 176 2.72 2.04 -2.34
C CYS A 176 4.08 2.76 -2.41
N SER A 177 5.08 2.13 -3.00
CA SER A 177 6.45 2.67 -2.98
C SER A 177 6.58 3.98 -3.74
N SER A 178 5.75 4.23 -4.76
CA SER A 178 5.79 5.42 -5.60
C SER A 178 4.40 6.01 -5.86
N LEU A 179 4.34 7.34 -6.01
CA LEU A 179 3.17 8.12 -6.43
C LEU A 179 2.85 7.89 -7.92
N THR A 180 2.60 6.65 -8.34
CA THR A 180 2.32 6.30 -9.73
C THR A 180 1.59 4.96 -9.87
N GLY A 181 1.37 4.52 -11.10
CA GLY A 181 0.66 3.29 -11.44
C GLY A 181 1.43 2.00 -11.17
N THR A 182 0.88 0.93 -11.73
CA THR A 182 1.27 -0.48 -11.56
C THR A 182 2.74 -0.80 -11.75
N THR A 183 3.29 -0.56 -12.94
CA THR A 183 4.62 -1.07 -13.31
C THR A 183 5.70 -0.53 -12.37
N PRO A 184 5.83 0.79 -12.10
CA PRO A 184 6.87 1.29 -11.21
C PRO A 184 6.74 0.78 -9.77
N ASN A 185 5.51 0.64 -9.25
CA ASN A 185 5.30 0.08 -7.91
C ASN A 185 5.70 -1.39 -7.82
N ARG A 186 5.40 -2.18 -8.85
CA ARG A 186 5.88 -3.55 -9.00
C ARG A 186 7.39 -3.65 -9.19
N LEU A 187 8.03 -2.68 -9.87
CA LEU A 187 9.50 -2.61 -9.97
C LEU A 187 10.16 -2.44 -8.59
N HIS A 188 9.54 -1.71 -7.66
CA HIS A 188 10.02 -1.66 -6.27
C HIS A 188 9.93 -3.02 -5.57
N LEU A 189 8.83 -3.77 -5.73
CA LEU A 189 8.68 -5.11 -5.18
C LEU A 189 9.77 -6.08 -5.67
N TRP A 190 10.13 -6.01 -6.95
CA TRP A 190 11.06 -6.97 -7.56
C TRP A 190 12.51 -6.52 -7.62
N THR A 191 12.78 -5.22 -7.52
CA THR A 191 14.12 -4.67 -7.76
C THR A 191 14.53 -3.60 -6.76
N GLY A 192 13.66 -3.20 -5.83
CA GLY A 192 13.94 -2.19 -4.81
C GLY A 192 13.92 -0.74 -5.31
N THR A 193 13.75 -0.50 -6.61
CA THR A 193 13.89 0.84 -7.21
C THR A 193 13.15 0.98 -8.55
N VAL A 194 13.00 2.21 -9.01
CA VAL A 194 12.57 2.58 -10.37
C VAL A 194 13.71 3.20 -11.19
N ARG A 195 14.94 3.19 -10.68
CA ARG A 195 16.12 3.75 -11.37
C ARG A 195 17.12 2.65 -11.71
N ALA A 196 17.63 2.66 -12.94
CA ALA A 196 18.65 1.70 -13.36
C ALA A 196 19.97 1.82 -12.56
N GLU A 197 20.29 3.03 -12.11
CA GLU A 197 21.40 3.32 -11.20
C GLU A 197 20.90 4.16 -10.02
N GLN A 198 21.42 3.91 -8.82
CA GLN A 198 21.14 4.71 -7.61
C GLN A 198 21.89 6.05 -7.66
N LYS A 199 21.58 6.85 -8.68
CA LYS A 199 22.15 8.17 -8.95
C LYS A 199 21.03 9.11 -9.39
N PRO A 200 21.04 10.39 -8.97
CA PRO A 200 20.01 11.35 -9.36
C PRO A 200 19.90 11.56 -10.87
N GLN A 201 20.99 11.37 -11.62
CA GLN A 201 21.05 11.55 -13.07
C GLN A 201 20.45 10.39 -13.86
N ALA A 202 20.28 9.22 -13.25
CA ALA A 202 19.58 8.11 -13.91
C ALA A 202 18.14 8.55 -14.23
N TRP A 203 17.48 7.92 -15.20
CA TRP A 203 16.07 8.23 -15.46
C TRP A 203 15.19 7.62 -14.35
N PRO A 204 14.24 8.37 -13.76
CA PRO A 204 13.22 7.81 -12.89
C PRO A 204 12.10 7.19 -13.72
N ASN A 205 12.00 5.87 -13.76
CA ASN A 205 10.95 5.16 -14.52
C ASN A 205 9.62 5.18 -13.75
N VAL A 206 8.97 6.34 -13.72
CA VAL A 206 7.74 6.60 -12.95
C VAL A 206 6.48 6.45 -13.78
N LEU A 207 6.55 6.10 -15.06
CA LEU A 207 5.37 5.79 -15.89
C LEU A 207 5.29 4.30 -16.20
N ASN A 208 4.08 3.77 -16.38
CA ASN A 208 3.90 2.37 -16.77
C ASN A 208 4.63 2.04 -18.09
N SER A 209 4.68 2.99 -19.02
CA SER A 209 5.36 2.87 -20.31
C SER A 209 6.87 3.12 -20.27
N ASP A 210 7.44 3.53 -19.13
CA ASP A 210 8.89 3.74 -19.04
C ASP A 210 9.66 2.41 -19.06
N VAL A 211 9.01 1.32 -18.64
CA VAL A 211 9.54 -0.05 -18.71
C VAL A 211 8.48 -0.96 -19.28
N GLU A 212 8.63 -1.30 -20.56
CA GLU A 212 7.69 -2.15 -21.32
C GLU A 212 8.44 -2.88 -22.45
N TYR A 213 7.74 -3.62 -23.32
CA TYR A 213 8.38 -4.40 -24.39
C TYR A 213 9.23 -3.60 -25.38
N ASP A 214 8.89 -2.32 -25.58
CA ASP A 214 9.61 -1.39 -26.46
C ASP A 214 10.66 -0.55 -25.71
N SER A 215 10.69 -0.64 -24.37
CA SER A 215 11.58 0.09 -23.47
C SER A 215 12.10 -0.83 -22.34
N GLU A 216 12.80 -1.90 -22.70
CA GLU A 216 13.19 -2.95 -21.75
C GLU A 216 14.27 -2.51 -20.75
N ALA A 217 14.23 -3.08 -19.54
CA ALA A 217 15.16 -2.87 -18.45
C ALA A 217 16.27 -3.95 -18.39
N SER A 218 17.33 -3.68 -17.61
CA SER A 218 18.45 -4.61 -17.43
C SER A 218 19.22 -4.48 -16.11
N TRP A 219 18.76 -3.65 -15.15
CA TRP A 219 19.41 -3.59 -13.84
C TRP A 219 19.14 -4.85 -13.01
N LYS A 220 19.94 -5.02 -11.95
CA LYS A 220 19.91 -6.23 -11.12
C LYS A 220 18.60 -6.35 -10.36
N THR A 221 17.92 -7.46 -10.52
CA THR A 221 16.64 -7.79 -9.87
C THR A 221 16.84 -8.71 -8.64
N TYR A 222 15.88 -8.72 -7.71
CA TYR A 222 15.96 -9.60 -6.53
C TYR A 222 15.94 -11.09 -6.87
N PRO A 223 15.15 -11.60 -7.85
CA PRO A 223 15.23 -13.01 -8.23
C PRO A 223 16.61 -13.44 -8.76
N GLU A 224 17.36 -12.55 -9.42
CA GLU A 224 18.75 -12.85 -9.77
C GLU A 224 19.64 -13.02 -8.55
N ARG A 225 19.44 -12.22 -7.49
CA ARG A 225 20.19 -12.35 -6.22
C ARG A 225 19.88 -13.69 -5.55
N LEU A 226 18.61 -14.12 -5.59
CA LEU A 226 18.22 -15.45 -5.11
C LEU A 226 18.89 -16.57 -5.92
N GLU A 227 18.89 -16.45 -7.26
CA GLU A 227 19.51 -17.43 -8.16
C GLU A 227 21.02 -17.58 -7.87
N GLU A 228 21.74 -16.47 -7.72
CA GLU A 228 23.17 -16.44 -7.44
C GLU A 228 23.53 -17.09 -6.10
N GLN A 229 22.63 -17.01 -5.11
CA GLN A 229 22.82 -17.64 -3.80
C GLN A 229 22.30 -19.09 -3.75
N GLY A 230 21.76 -19.61 -4.86
CA GLY A 230 21.19 -20.96 -4.93
C GLY A 230 19.89 -21.11 -4.12
N ILE A 231 19.21 -20.00 -3.84
CA ILE A 231 17.92 -19.99 -3.13
C ILE A 231 16.83 -20.31 -4.14
N SER A 232 15.92 -21.21 -3.78
CA SER A 232 14.85 -21.64 -4.69
C SER A 232 13.76 -20.57 -4.79
N TRP A 233 13.39 -20.19 -6.01
CA TRP A 233 12.34 -19.21 -6.25
C TRP A 233 11.58 -19.49 -7.55
N LYS A 234 10.33 -19.00 -7.65
CA LYS A 234 9.53 -18.99 -8.89
C LYS A 234 8.52 -17.84 -8.89
N ILE A 235 8.14 -17.40 -10.08
CA ILE A 235 6.98 -16.52 -10.32
C ILE A 235 5.91 -17.35 -11.03
N TYR A 236 4.78 -17.56 -10.39
CA TYR A 236 3.65 -18.34 -10.89
C TYR A 236 2.60 -17.43 -11.49
N GLN A 237 2.14 -17.79 -12.69
CA GLN A 237 1.07 -17.11 -13.40
C GLN A 237 0.38 -18.11 -14.34
N ASN A 238 -0.83 -17.79 -14.81
CA ASN A 238 -1.49 -18.70 -15.75
C ASN A 238 -0.82 -18.67 -17.14
N GLU A 239 -0.64 -17.47 -17.70
CA GLU A 239 0.13 -17.22 -18.92
C GLU A 239 0.79 -15.83 -18.87
N LEU A 240 1.63 -15.51 -19.86
CA LEU A 240 2.35 -14.23 -20.01
C LEU A 240 1.48 -13.11 -20.58
N SER A 241 1.92 -11.86 -20.38
CA SER A 241 1.35 -10.69 -21.06
C SER A 241 1.79 -10.65 -22.52
N LEU A 242 2.96 -11.24 -22.81
CA LEU A 242 3.45 -11.39 -24.17
C LEU A 242 2.48 -12.23 -25.00
N ALA A 243 2.23 -11.82 -26.25
CA ALA A 243 1.24 -12.47 -27.11
C ALA A 243 1.41 -13.99 -27.22
N THR A 244 0.43 -14.73 -26.73
CA THR A 244 0.40 -16.21 -26.72
C THR A 244 -0.76 -16.80 -27.53
N GLY A 245 -1.59 -15.95 -28.14
CA GLY A 245 -2.77 -16.34 -28.92
C GLY A 245 -4.09 -16.09 -28.21
N LEU A 246 -4.07 -15.82 -26.91
CA LEU A 246 -5.22 -15.33 -26.12
C LEU A 246 -5.68 -13.96 -26.62
N ARG A 247 -7.00 -13.71 -26.58
CA ARG A 247 -7.64 -12.45 -27.01
C ARG A 247 -8.95 -12.24 -26.24
N GLY A 248 -9.35 -10.98 -26.04
CA GLY A 248 -10.66 -10.64 -25.47
C GLY A 248 -10.81 -11.18 -24.05
N GLU A 249 -11.96 -11.77 -23.71
CA GLU A 249 -12.20 -12.34 -22.37
C GLU A 249 -11.17 -13.41 -21.98
N ALA A 250 -10.64 -14.19 -22.93
CA ALA A 250 -9.61 -15.17 -22.63
C ALA A 250 -8.30 -14.52 -22.14
N GLU A 251 -7.98 -13.33 -22.61
CA GLU A 251 -6.83 -12.57 -22.12
C GLU A 251 -7.06 -12.10 -20.68
N ALA A 252 -8.22 -11.50 -20.39
CA ALA A 252 -8.58 -11.03 -19.06
C ALA A 252 -8.63 -12.15 -17.99
N TRP A 253 -9.05 -13.35 -18.38
CA TRP A 253 -9.16 -14.51 -17.47
C TRP A 253 -7.87 -15.32 -17.33
N LEU A 254 -7.00 -15.34 -18.34
CA LEU A 254 -5.93 -16.34 -18.44
C LEU A 254 -4.53 -15.76 -18.65
N ALA A 255 -4.39 -14.53 -19.16
CA ALA A 255 -3.09 -13.90 -19.34
C ALA A 255 -2.66 -13.13 -18.09
N ASN A 256 -1.36 -12.91 -17.95
CA ASN A 256 -0.84 -11.91 -17.03
C ASN A 256 -1.32 -10.51 -17.47
N PHE A 257 -1.83 -9.73 -16.53
CA PHE A 257 -2.35 -8.38 -16.77
C PHE A 257 -1.23 -7.34 -16.61
N THR A 258 -0.10 -7.55 -17.28
CA THR A 258 1.15 -6.75 -17.15
C THR A 258 1.72 -6.65 -15.73
N ASP A 259 1.18 -7.44 -14.81
CA ASP A 259 1.51 -7.50 -13.40
C ASP A 259 2.85 -8.19 -13.10
N ASN A 260 3.58 -8.66 -14.12
CA ASN A 260 4.93 -9.24 -14.02
C ASN A 260 5.93 -8.46 -14.89
N PRO A 261 6.44 -7.30 -14.45
CA PRO A 261 7.50 -6.54 -15.11
C PRO A 261 8.78 -7.29 -15.39
N ILE A 262 9.02 -8.48 -14.81
CA ILE A 262 10.18 -9.31 -15.19
C ILE A 262 10.11 -9.71 -16.67
N GLU A 263 8.93 -9.69 -17.30
CA GLU A 263 8.77 -9.83 -18.76
C GLU A 263 9.57 -8.76 -19.54
N TRP A 264 9.83 -7.59 -18.96
CA TRP A 264 10.56 -6.48 -19.59
C TRP A 264 12.05 -6.42 -19.20
N PHE A 265 12.57 -7.39 -18.46
CA PHE A 265 14.00 -7.46 -18.13
C PHE A 265 14.73 -8.37 -19.12
N THR A 266 15.61 -7.76 -19.91
CA THR A 266 16.29 -8.42 -21.05
C THR A 266 17.02 -9.71 -20.67
N GLN A 267 17.56 -9.81 -19.46
CA GLN A 267 18.28 -10.98 -18.96
C GLN A 267 17.40 -12.22 -18.76
N TYR A 268 16.07 -12.08 -18.69
CA TYR A 268 15.13 -13.20 -18.56
C TYR A 268 14.67 -13.75 -19.91
N GLY A 269 14.79 -12.96 -20.98
CA GLY A 269 14.50 -13.40 -22.35
C GLY A 269 13.09 -13.96 -22.53
N VAL A 270 12.05 -13.23 -22.10
CA VAL A 270 10.63 -13.64 -22.15
C VAL A 270 10.20 -14.23 -23.50
N ARG A 271 10.76 -13.70 -24.61
CA ARG A 271 10.46 -14.14 -25.98
C ARG A 271 10.89 -15.58 -26.28
N TYR A 272 11.69 -16.23 -25.42
CA TYR A 272 11.93 -17.67 -25.50
C TYR A 272 10.75 -18.54 -25.02
N SER A 273 9.68 -17.94 -24.49
CA SER A 273 8.48 -18.65 -24.05
C SER A 273 7.93 -19.57 -25.14
N ALA A 274 7.63 -20.82 -24.77
CA ALA A 274 7.14 -21.83 -25.70
C ALA A 274 5.78 -21.45 -26.32
N ALA A 275 4.85 -20.92 -25.51
CA ALA A 275 3.54 -20.48 -25.97
C ALA A 275 3.66 -19.32 -26.97
N HIS A 276 4.53 -18.35 -26.69
CA HIS A 276 4.80 -17.25 -27.61
C HIS A 276 5.44 -17.74 -28.93
N GLN A 277 6.41 -18.66 -28.86
CA GLN A 277 7.01 -19.23 -30.07
C GLN A 277 6.00 -20.00 -30.93
N GLN A 278 5.07 -20.71 -30.29
CA GLN A 278 3.96 -21.37 -30.98
C GLN A 278 3.00 -20.36 -31.63
N PHE A 279 2.64 -19.29 -30.92
CA PHE A 279 1.85 -18.19 -31.46
C PHE A 279 2.52 -17.56 -32.69
N LEU A 280 3.81 -17.21 -32.61
CA LEU A 280 4.55 -16.64 -33.74
C LEU A 280 4.58 -17.60 -34.94
N GLN A 281 4.67 -18.92 -34.71
CA GLN A 281 4.59 -19.89 -35.78
C GLN A 281 3.23 -19.86 -36.50
N GLN A 282 2.13 -19.94 -35.74
CA GLN A 282 0.77 -19.91 -36.28
C GLN A 282 0.49 -18.57 -36.98
N TYR A 283 0.92 -17.46 -36.39
CA TYR A 283 0.74 -16.14 -36.95
C TYR A 283 1.55 -15.94 -38.25
N ALA A 284 2.77 -16.47 -38.33
CA ALA A 284 3.53 -16.49 -39.58
C ALA A 284 2.82 -17.29 -40.68
N GLU A 285 2.23 -18.44 -40.34
CA GLU A 285 1.47 -19.27 -41.29
C GLU A 285 0.22 -18.53 -41.80
N GLN A 286 -0.51 -17.86 -40.91
CA GLN A 286 -1.64 -17.00 -41.27
C GLN A 286 -1.22 -15.87 -42.22
N LEU A 287 -0.16 -15.12 -41.87
CA LEU A 287 0.36 -14.02 -42.69
C LEU A 287 0.85 -14.50 -44.06
N ARG A 288 1.51 -15.67 -44.14
CA ARG A 288 1.89 -16.28 -45.43
C ARG A 288 0.66 -16.59 -46.28
N GLY A 289 -0.42 -17.09 -45.68
CA GLY A 289 -1.69 -17.33 -46.35
C GLY A 289 -2.33 -16.04 -46.89
N GLU A 290 -2.36 -14.99 -46.06
CA GLU A 290 -2.86 -13.66 -46.44
C GLU A 290 -2.05 -13.06 -47.60
N VAL A 291 -0.72 -13.03 -47.48
CA VAL A 291 0.20 -12.55 -48.52
C VAL A 291 0.01 -13.33 -49.82
N LYS A 292 -0.09 -14.66 -49.76
CA LYS A 292 -0.32 -15.51 -50.94
C LYS A 292 -1.66 -15.17 -51.62
N THR A 293 -2.71 -14.94 -50.84
CA THR A 293 -4.06 -14.62 -51.33
C THR A 293 -4.08 -13.25 -52.02
N LEU A 294 -3.53 -12.23 -51.37
CA LEU A 294 -3.44 -10.87 -51.91
C LEU A 294 -2.55 -10.83 -53.16
N LEU A 295 -1.42 -11.56 -53.18
CA LEU A 295 -0.57 -11.69 -54.37
C LEU A 295 -1.28 -12.36 -55.55
N LYS A 296 -2.11 -13.38 -55.28
CA LYS A 296 -2.91 -14.02 -56.32
C LYS A 296 -3.92 -13.03 -56.90
N ARG A 297 -4.64 -12.31 -56.05
CA ARG A 297 -5.60 -11.27 -56.48
C ARG A 297 -4.93 -10.14 -57.26
N GLN A 298 -3.73 -9.70 -56.85
CA GLN A 298 -2.93 -8.71 -57.59
C GLN A 298 -2.59 -9.14 -59.01
N LYS A 299 -2.44 -10.45 -59.25
CA LYS A 299 -2.19 -10.99 -60.59
C LYS A 299 -3.48 -11.16 -61.41
N GLU A 300 -4.60 -11.42 -60.75
CA GLU A 300 -5.90 -11.70 -61.39
C GLU A 300 -6.72 -10.44 -61.65
N ALA A 301 -6.50 -9.37 -60.88
CA ALA A 301 -7.18 -8.08 -61.00
C ALA A 301 -6.30 -6.94 -60.46
N ASN A 302 -6.61 -5.69 -60.85
CA ASN A 302 -6.03 -4.53 -60.18
C ASN A 302 -6.60 -4.45 -58.75
N LEU A 303 -5.73 -4.58 -57.76
CA LEU A 303 -6.08 -4.35 -56.36
C LEU A 303 -6.43 -2.88 -56.14
N ALA A 304 -7.40 -2.63 -55.26
CA ALA A 304 -7.60 -1.29 -54.70
C ALA A 304 -6.37 -0.87 -53.87
N GLU A 305 -6.18 0.44 -53.69
CA GLU A 305 -5.06 1.00 -52.92
C GLU A 305 -4.99 0.44 -51.49
N GLU A 306 -6.15 0.28 -50.84
CA GLU A 306 -6.26 -0.35 -49.51
C GLU A 306 -5.76 -1.80 -49.50
N GLU A 307 -6.00 -2.57 -50.55
CA GLU A 307 -5.54 -3.96 -50.64
C GLU A 307 -4.04 -4.06 -50.92
N LEU A 308 -3.49 -3.10 -51.66
CA LEU A 308 -2.05 -2.96 -51.85
C LEU A 308 -1.35 -2.60 -50.53
N GLN A 309 -1.94 -1.67 -49.78
CA GLN A 309 -1.45 -1.30 -48.44
C GLN A 309 -1.49 -2.50 -47.50
N ARG A 310 -2.62 -3.22 -47.46
CA ARG A 310 -2.78 -4.44 -46.66
C ARG A 310 -1.76 -5.52 -47.02
N LEU A 311 -1.44 -5.69 -48.31
CA LEU A 311 -0.40 -6.62 -48.76
C LEU A 311 0.99 -6.20 -48.26
N ASP A 312 1.33 -4.92 -48.36
CA ASP A 312 2.60 -4.40 -47.88
C ASP A 312 2.73 -4.58 -46.35
N ASP A 313 1.67 -4.25 -45.60
CA ASP A 313 1.63 -4.40 -44.15
C ASP A 313 1.70 -5.88 -43.72
N ALA A 314 1.03 -6.79 -44.43
CA ALA A 314 1.13 -8.22 -44.18
C ALA A 314 2.55 -8.74 -44.45
N ARG A 315 3.24 -8.26 -45.50
CA ARG A 315 4.64 -8.61 -45.79
C ARG A 315 5.60 -8.10 -44.72
N LYS A 316 5.45 -6.84 -44.29
CA LYS A 316 6.26 -6.23 -43.22
C LYS A 316 6.10 -7.01 -41.91
N ARG A 317 4.86 -7.30 -41.51
CA ARG A 317 4.58 -8.11 -40.31
C ARG A 317 5.16 -9.52 -40.43
N LEU A 318 5.02 -10.19 -41.58
CA LEU A 318 5.58 -11.52 -41.79
C LEU A 318 7.10 -11.51 -41.65
N ALA A 319 7.78 -10.54 -42.28
CA ALA A 319 9.23 -10.40 -42.16
C ALA A 319 9.68 -10.16 -40.71
N GLY A 320 8.94 -9.34 -39.96
CA GLY A 320 9.15 -9.11 -38.53
C GLY A 320 9.05 -10.40 -37.72
N VAL A 321 7.93 -11.13 -37.86
CA VAL A 321 7.69 -12.41 -37.16
C VAL A 321 8.74 -13.46 -37.52
N GLU A 322 9.13 -13.58 -38.79
CA GLU A 322 10.18 -14.53 -39.20
C GLU A 322 11.56 -14.17 -38.63
N SER A 323 11.87 -12.87 -38.57
CA SER A 323 13.09 -12.36 -37.91
C SER A 323 13.09 -12.69 -36.42
N GLU A 324 11.97 -12.46 -35.74
CA GLU A 324 11.81 -12.72 -34.31
C GLU A 324 11.94 -14.22 -33.97
N ARG A 325 11.26 -15.09 -34.73
CA ARG A 325 11.40 -16.55 -34.59
C ARG A 325 12.84 -17.04 -34.78
N LYS A 326 13.59 -16.41 -35.69
CA LYS A 326 15.02 -16.70 -35.87
C LYS A 326 15.86 -16.13 -34.72
N LYS A 327 15.45 -15.00 -34.14
CA LYS A 327 16.13 -14.37 -33.00
C LYS A 327 15.98 -15.21 -31.73
N TRP A 328 14.79 -15.73 -31.45
CA TRP A 328 14.40 -16.38 -30.18
C TRP A 328 14.06 -17.87 -30.33
N SER A 329 14.91 -18.62 -31.03
CA SER A 329 14.66 -20.05 -31.28
C SER A 329 15.03 -20.95 -30.10
N ALA A 330 14.41 -22.13 -30.00
CA ALA A 330 14.75 -23.15 -29.01
C ALA A 330 16.24 -23.58 -29.08
N GLU A 331 16.83 -23.59 -30.28
CA GLU A 331 18.26 -23.85 -30.46
C GLU A 331 19.13 -22.80 -29.77
N LYS A 332 18.75 -21.52 -29.85
CA LYS A 332 19.47 -20.44 -29.16
C LYS A 332 19.25 -20.47 -27.67
N PHE A 333 18.02 -20.77 -27.22
CA PHE A 333 17.74 -20.96 -25.79
C PHE A 333 18.62 -22.07 -25.18
N ASN A 334 18.74 -23.22 -25.86
CA ASN A 334 19.58 -24.34 -25.41
C ASN A 334 21.09 -24.02 -25.39
N ARG A 335 21.53 -22.93 -26.03
CA ARG A 335 22.91 -22.44 -26.01
C ARG A 335 23.18 -21.40 -24.92
N LEU A 336 22.14 -20.87 -24.27
CA LEU A 336 22.31 -19.97 -23.13
C LEU A 336 22.99 -20.72 -21.98
N ALA A 337 23.66 -19.96 -21.11
CA ALA A 337 24.23 -20.53 -19.89
C ALA A 337 23.12 -21.19 -19.03
N PRO A 338 23.43 -22.24 -18.26
CA PRO A 338 22.44 -22.90 -17.41
C PRO A 338 21.71 -21.95 -16.46
N GLN A 339 22.40 -20.92 -15.96
CA GLN A 339 21.82 -19.90 -15.09
C GLN A 339 20.81 -19.01 -15.83
N GLU A 340 21.09 -18.58 -17.06
CA GLU A 340 20.15 -17.80 -17.89
C GLU A 340 18.89 -18.62 -18.20
N GLN A 341 19.05 -19.91 -18.51
CA GLN A 341 17.92 -20.83 -18.71
C GLN A 341 17.10 -21.00 -17.43
N ALA A 342 17.76 -21.05 -16.27
CA ALA A 342 17.09 -21.18 -14.97
C ALA A 342 16.30 -19.91 -14.62
N LEU A 343 16.88 -18.72 -14.81
CA LEU A 343 16.20 -17.44 -14.65
C LEU A 343 14.92 -17.39 -15.49
N HIS A 344 15.02 -17.67 -16.79
CA HIS A 344 13.88 -17.71 -17.70
C HIS A 344 12.78 -18.66 -17.20
N ARG A 345 13.13 -19.93 -16.92
CA ARG A 345 12.16 -20.95 -16.53
C ARG A 345 11.47 -20.62 -15.19
N ARG A 346 12.18 -20.02 -14.25
CA ARG A 346 11.64 -19.67 -12.92
C ARG A 346 10.79 -18.40 -12.97
N ALA A 347 11.18 -17.40 -13.77
CA ALA A 347 10.42 -16.16 -13.96
C ALA A 347 9.13 -16.35 -14.74
N PHE A 348 9.08 -17.34 -15.64
CA PHE A 348 7.91 -17.60 -16.49
C PHE A 348 7.35 -19.00 -16.22
N THR A 349 7.08 -19.29 -14.93
CA THR A 349 6.43 -20.54 -14.54
C THR A 349 4.93 -20.43 -14.82
N THR A 350 4.48 -21.04 -15.91
CA THR A 350 3.08 -21.03 -16.36
C THR A 350 2.33 -22.33 -16.00
N ASN A 351 1.01 -22.33 -16.19
CA ASN A 351 0.16 -23.51 -15.98
C ASN A 351 0.15 -24.48 -17.17
N SER A 352 1.18 -24.48 -18.02
CA SER A 352 1.28 -25.34 -19.21
C SER A 352 1.21 -26.86 -18.95
N GLY A 353 1.27 -27.30 -17.69
CA GLY A 353 0.98 -28.67 -17.28
C GLY A 353 -0.51 -29.05 -17.30
N ASP A 354 -1.40 -28.06 -17.30
CA ASP A 354 -2.85 -28.25 -17.49
C ASP A 354 -3.18 -28.10 -18.99
N PRO A 355 -3.77 -29.13 -19.64
CA PRO A 355 -4.10 -29.05 -21.06
C PRO A 355 -5.15 -27.98 -21.40
N ASP A 356 -5.93 -27.51 -20.41
CA ASP A 356 -7.02 -26.55 -20.60
C ASP A 356 -6.64 -25.13 -20.13
N TYR A 357 -5.37 -24.84 -19.82
CA TYR A 357 -4.93 -23.55 -19.26
C TYR A 357 -5.08 -22.32 -20.19
N HIS A 358 -5.30 -22.55 -21.48
CA HIS A 358 -5.60 -21.53 -22.51
C HIS A 358 -7.07 -21.49 -22.92
N ASP A 359 -7.90 -22.35 -22.33
CA ASP A 359 -9.30 -22.47 -22.72
C ASP A 359 -10.23 -21.82 -21.69
N LEU A 360 -11.30 -21.22 -22.20
CA LEU A 360 -12.47 -20.86 -21.41
C LEU A 360 -13.56 -21.92 -21.56
N ALA A 361 -14.45 -21.97 -20.58
CA ALA A 361 -15.70 -22.70 -20.61
C ALA A 361 -16.87 -21.74 -20.39
N THR A 362 -17.98 -21.99 -21.08
CA THR A 362 -19.24 -21.29 -20.81
C THR A 362 -19.93 -21.95 -19.62
N LEU A 363 -20.32 -21.14 -18.65
CA LEU A 363 -21.06 -21.53 -17.45
C LEU A 363 -22.46 -20.93 -17.50
N ASP A 364 -23.47 -21.80 -17.55
CA ASP A 364 -24.88 -21.42 -17.43
C ASP A 364 -25.27 -21.39 -15.95
N TYR A 365 -26.04 -20.37 -15.54
CA TYR A 365 -26.61 -20.29 -14.20
C TYR A 365 -27.99 -19.61 -14.23
N ASP A 366 -28.81 -19.91 -13.21
CA ASP A 366 -30.15 -19.32 -13.04
C ASP A 366 -30.06 -18.12 -12.11
N ASP A 367 -30.61 -16.98 -12.54
CA ASP A 367 -30.70 -15.74 -11.77
C ASP A 367 -32.17 -15.42 -11.54
N GLU A 368 -32.75 -15.91 -10.43
CA GLU A 368 -34.15 -15.71 -10.07
C GLU A 368 -35.15 -16.08 -11.19
N GLY A 369 -34.90 -17.21 -11.86
CA GLY A 369 -35.69 -17.67 -13.00
C GLY A 369 -35.30 -17.03 -14.34
N THR A 370 -34.27 -16.19 -14.39
CA THR A 370 -33.64 -15.70 -15.62
C THR A 370 -32.36 -16.49 -15.88
N GLY A 371 -32.34 -17.34 -16.91
CA GLY A 371 -31.13 -18.03 -17.34
C GLY A 371 -30.07 -17.05 -17.87
N ARG A 372 -28.83 -17.18 -17.37
CA ARG A 372 -27.68 -16.37 -17.76
C ARG A 372 -26.47 -17.24 -18.07
N THR A 373 -25.51 -16.67 -18.79
CA THR A 373 -24.25 -17.33 -19.16
C THR A 373 -23.05 -16.44 -18.85
N MET A 374 -21.94 -17.02 -18.41
CA MET A 374 -20.65 -16.32 -18.28
C MET A 374 -19.51 -17.21 -18.79
N GLU A 375 -18.40 -16.60 -19.23
CA GLU A 375 -17.17 -17.35 -19.49
C GLU A 375 -16.32 -17.42 -18.23
N VAL A 376 -15.69 -18.58 -18.01
CA VAL A 376 -14.77 -18.83 -16.90
C VAL A 376 -13.58 -19.66 -17.39
N PRO A 377 -12.43 -19.65 -16.69
CA PRO A 377 -11.33 -20.56 -16.99
C PRO A 377 -11.81 -22.01 -17.06
N LYS A 378 -11.31 -22.78 -18.04
CA LYS A 378 -11.57 -24.23 -18.15
C LYS A 378 -10.48 -25.07 -17.47
N GLY A 379 -9.29 -24.52 -17.28
CA GLY A 379 -8.19 -25.13 -16.51
C GLY A 379 -8.04 -24.55 -15.10
N ASP A 380 -7.17 -25.15 -14.30
CA ASP A 380 -6.77 -24.63 -12.97
C ASP A 380 -5.78 -23.46 -13.14
N VAL A 381 -6.24 -22.24 -12.89
CA VAL A 381 -5.40 -21.01 -12.96
C VAL A 381 -4.28 -20.95 -11.91
N LEU A 382 -4.22 -21.92 -11.00
CA LEU A 382 -3.14 -22.11 -10.03
C LEU A 382 -2.46 -23.50 -10.19
N HIS A 383 -2.62 -24.17 -11.33
CA HIS A 383 -2.19 -25.55 -11.55
C HIS A 383 -0.75 -25.83 -11.12
N GLN A 384 0.21 -25.05 -11.63
CA GLN A 384 1.62 -25.31 -11.39
C GLN A 384 2.03 -25.01 -9.94
N PHE A 385 1.44 -23.97 -9.33
CA PHE A 385 1.62 -23.66 -7.91
C PHE A 385 1.08 -24.80 -7.03
N ARG A 386 -0.14 -25.27 -7.31
CA ARG A 386 -0.74 -26.41 -6.62
C ARG A 386 0.10 -27.68 -6.76
N ALA A 387 0.57 -27.98 -7.97
CA ALA A 387 1.40 -29.16 -8.23
C ALA A 387 2.71 -29.11 -7.43
N ASP A 388 3.34 -27.95 -7.32
CA ASP A 388 4.55 -27.77 -6.52
C ASP A 388 4.28 -27.90 -5.02
N VAL A 389 3.17 -27.38 -4.50
CA VAL A 389 2.78 -27.57 -3.09
C VAL A 389 2.45 -29.04 -2.79
N ASP A 390 1.60 -29.67 -3.60
CA ASP A 390 1.19 -31.07 -3.43
C ASP A 390 2.40 -32.02 -3.46
N SER A 391 3.37 -31.74 -4.34
CA SER A 391 4.57 -32.57 -4.50
C SER A 391 5.74 -32.19 -3.58
N GLY A 392 5.58 -31.20 -2.69
CA GLY A 392 6.64 -30.76 -1.76
C GLY A 392 7.80 -30.05 -2.44
N LYS A 393 7.54 -29.36 -3.55
CA LYS A 393 8.48 -28.59 -4.37
C LYS A 393 8.22 -27.08 -4.32
N LEU A 394 7.39 -26.60 -3.38
CA LEU A 394 7.19 -25.18 -3.16
C LEU A 394 8.55 -24.50 -2.91
N PRO A 395 8.93 -23.48 -3.70
CA PRO A 395 10.18 -22.76 -3.50
C PRO A 395 10.23 -21.99 -2.18
N THR A 396 11.43 -21.55 -1.81
CA THR A 396 11.65 -20.67 -0.66
C THR A 396 10.95 -19.32 -0.86
N VAL A 397 10.99 -18.76 -2.06
CA VAL A 397 10.29 -17.51 -2.41
C VAL A 397 9.40 -17.73 -3.62
N SER A 398 8.10 -17.45 -3.49
CA SER A 398 7.12 -17.60 -4.55
C SER A 398 6.35 -16.31 -4.75
N TRP A 399 6.32 -15.78 -5.98
CA TRP A 399 5.40 -14.71 -6.36
C TRP A 399 4.22 -15.30 -7.11
N LEU A 400 3.01 -14.86 -6.78
CA LEU A 400 1.79 -15.18 -7.51
C LEU A 400 1.35 -13.94 -8.27
N VAL A 401 1.08 -14.11 -9.57
CA VAL A 401 0.60 -13.06 -10.45
C VAL A 401 -0.74 -13.49 -11.02
N ALA A 402 -1.78 -12.71 -10.68
CA ALA A 402 -3.15 -13.00 -11.05
C ALA A 402 -3.47 -12.42 -12.44
N PRO A 403 -4.31 -13.09 -13.25
CA PRO A 403 -4.98 -12.46 -14.38
C PRO A 403 -5.89 -11.31 -13.94
N GLU A 404 -6.26 -10.42 -14.86
CA GLU A 404 -7.10 -9.23 -14.59
C GLU A 404 -8.38 -9.55 -13.81
N ARG A 405 -9.08 -10.62 -14.20
CA ARG A 405 -10.32 -11.03 -13.54
C ARG A 405 -10.11 -11.46 -12.08
N PHE A 406 -8.89 -11.79 -11.69
CA PHE A 406 -8.49 -12.25 -10.36
C PHE A 406 -7.57 -11.26 -9.61
N SER A 407 -7.30 -10.08 -10.18
CA SER A 407 -6.36 -9.11 -9.62
C SER A 407 -7.02 -8.03 -8.75
N ASP A 408 -8.33 -8.10 -8.50
CA ASP A 408 -9.10 -7.03 -7.83
C ASP A 408 -9.07 -5.69 -8.57
N HIS A 409 -8.50 -5.59 -9.77
CA HIS A 409 -8.52 -4.36 -10.55
C HIS A 409 -9.97 -3.80 -10.63
N PRO A 410 -10.21 -2.50 -10.42
CA PRO A 410 -11.58 -1.97 -10.23
C PRO A 410 -12.48 -2.02 -11.47
N GLY A 411 -11.91 -2.27 -12.66
CA GLY A 411 -12.67 -2.61 -13.87
C GLY A 411 -13.11 -4.08 -13.96
N SER A 412 -12.71 -4.90 -12.99
CA SER A 412 -12.90 -6.34 -12.94
C SER A 412 -13.84 -6.72 -11.78
N ALA A 413 -14.67 -7.75 -12.00
CA ALA A 413 -15.50 -8.30 -10.94
C ALA A 413 -14.59 -8.96 -9.89
N TRP A 414 -14.98 -8.87 -8.61
CA TRP A 414 -14.23 -9.27 -7.41
C TRP A 414 -13.91 -10.78 -7.26
N TYR A 415 -13.29 -11.40 -8.26
CA TYR A 415 -12.81 -12.78 -8.15
C TYR A 415 -11.43 -12.89 -7.50
N GLY A 416 -10.76 -11.77 -7.17
CA GLY A 416 -9.50 -11.80 -6.40
C GLY A 416 -9.66 -12.44 -5.04
N ALA A 417 -10.82 -12.28 -4.39
CA ALA A 417 -11.14 -12.97 -3.14
C ALA A 417 -11.09 -14.49 -3.32
N TRP A 418 -11.61 -15.01 -4.43
CA TRP A 418 -11.55 -16.44 -4.76
C TRP A 418 -10.11 -16.88 -5.00
N TYR A 419 -9.33 -16.13 -5.78
CA TYR A 419 -7.94 -16.47 -6.08
C TYR A 419 -7.09 -16.55 -4.80
N LEU A 420 -7.31 -15.61 -3.89
CA LEU A 420 -6.70 -15.58 -2.56
C LEU A 420 -7.15 -16.76 -1.68
N ALA A 421 -8.45 -17.05 -1.62
CA ALA A 421 -8.94 -18.20 -0.87
C ALA A 421 -8.42 -19.53 -1.41
N GLU A 422 -8.35 -19.71 -2.73
CA GLU A 422 -7.81 -20.91 -3.36
C GLU A 422 -6.31 -21.03 -3.10
N THR A 423 -5.58 -19.92 -3.08
CA THR A 423 -4.16 -19.89 -2.68
C THR A 423 -3.97 -20.36 -1.25
N LEU A 424 -4.76 -19.83 -0.29
CA LEU A 424 -4.73 -20.28 1.09
C LEU A 424 -5.14 -21.76 1.22
N GLU A 425 -6.11 -22.22 0.42
CA GLU A 425 -6.51 -23.63 0.39
C GLU A 425 -5.37 -24.55 -0.07
N ILE A 426 -4.68 -24.19 -1.16
CA ILE A 426 -3.52 -24.93 -1.65
C ILE A 426 -2.45 -25.06 -0.55
N LEU A 427 -2.12 -23.95 0.10
CA LEU A 427 -1.09 -23.91 1.13
C LEU A 427 -1.46 -24.69 2.40
N THR A 428 -2.72 -24.63 2.81
CA THR A 428 -3.20 -25.24 4.07
C THR A 428 -3.57 -26.72 3.94
N ARG A 429 -3.82 -27.21 2.72
CA ARG A 429 -4.12 -28.62 2.44
C ARG A 429 -3.01 -29.57 2.93
N ARG A 430 -1.77 -29.09 3.00
CA ARG A 430 -0.67 -29.80 3.68
C ARG A 430 -0.24 -28.99 4.90
N PRO A 431 -0.68 -29.36 6.12
CA PRO A 431 -0.34 -28.61 7.33
C PRO A 431 1.16 -28.38 7.54
N GLU A 432 1.99 -29.35 7.17
CA GLU A 432 3.46 -29.25 7.28
C GLU A 432 4.08 -28.18 6.37
N ILE A 433 3.39 -27.77 5.29
CA ILE A 433 3.79 -26.62 4.46
C ILE A 433 3.35 -25.33 5.15
N TRP A 434 2.05 -25.17 5.44
CA TRP A 434 1.51 -23.94 6.03
C TRP A 434 2.17 -23.56 7.36
N LYS A 435 2.49 -24.54 8.22
CA LYS A 435 3.23 -24.32 9.48
C LYS A 435 4.54 -23.55 9.31
N LYS A 436 5.10 -23.57 8.09
CA LYS A 436 6.38 -22.96 7.73
C LYS A 436 6.24 -21.91 6.62
N THR A 437 5.04 -21.39 6.41
CA THR A 437 4.76 -20.41 5.35
C THR A 437 4.43 -19.04 5.92
N VAL A 438 5.01 -18.02 5.30
CA VAL A 438 4.55 -16.63 5.38
C VAL A 438 3.87 -16.28 4.06
N PHE A 439 2.58 -15.98 4.12
CA PHE A 439 1.83 -15.47 2.97
C PHE A 439 1.63 -13.96 3.13
N ILE A 440 2.03 -13.18 2.12
CA ILE A 440 1.93 -11.72 2.11
C ILE A 440 0.94 -11.32 1.01
N LEU A 441 -0.17 -10.73 1.40
CA LEU A 441 -1.07 -9.99 0.51
C LEU A 441 -0.68 -8.52 0.56
N THR A 442 -0.50 -7.89 -0.59
CA THR A 442 -0.40 -6.43 -0.73
C THR A 442 -1.12 -5.99 -1.99
N TYR A 443 -1.27 -4.67 -2.17
CA TYR A 443 -1.69 -4.06 -3.42
C TYR A 443 -0.54 -3.22 -3.97
N ASP A 444 -0.56 -2.95 -5.27
CA ASP A 444 0.48 -2.20 -5.97
C ASP A 444 0.30 -0.67 -5.86
N GLU A 445 -0.92 -0.15 -5.98
CA GLU A 445 -1.26 1.27 -5.83
C GLU A 445 -2.76 1.48 -5.46
N ASN A 446 -3.24 2.72 -5.42
CA ASN A 446 -4.50 3.12 -4.80
C ASN A 446 -5.72 3.27 -5.74
N ASP A 447 -5.57 3.03 -7.05
CA ASP A 447 -6.52 3.28 -8.14
C ASP A 447 -6.98 4.74 -8.27
N GLY A 448 -6.44 5.65 -7.47
CA GLY A 448 -6.98 7.01 -7.33
C GLY A 448 -8.08 7.15 -6.27
N TYR A 449 -8.40 6.10 -5.50
CA TYR A 449 -9.24 6.23 -4.32
C TYR A 449 -8.49 6.94 -3.18
N PHE A 450 -9.25 7.74 -2.44
CA PHE A 450 -8.80 8.59 -1.35
C PHE A 450 -8.13 7.79 -0.24
N ASP A 451 -7.07 8.37 0.34
CA ASP A 451 -6.52 7.97 1.64
C ASP A 451 -6.21 9.23 2.45
N HIS A 452 -6.59 9.22 3.72
CA HIS A 452 -6.52 10.40 4.58
C HIS A 452 -5.11 10.68 5.11
N ILE A 453 -4.21 9.69 5.10
CA ILE A 453 -2.83 9.86 5.59
C ILE A 453 -1.95 10.36 4.44
N PRO A 454 -1.40 11.58 4.53
CA PRO A 454 -0.43 12.05 3.55
C PRO A 454 0.78 11.12 3.51
N PRO A 455 1.29 10.77 2.32
CA PRO A 455 2.50 9.97 2.22
C PRO A 455 3.70 10.63 2.87
N PHE A 456 4.51 9.85 3.58
CA PHE A 456 5.83 10.29 4.01
C PHE A 456 6.79 10.33 2.82
N VAL A 457 7.45 11.46 2.61
CA VAL A 457 8.36 11.66 1.47
C VAL A 457 9.69 12.28 1.93
N PRO A 458 10.78 12.18 1.16
CA PRO A 458 11.98 12.98 1.41
C PRO A 458 11.71 14.48 1.21
N PRO A 459 12.49 15.37 1.87
CA PRO A 459 12.55 16.77 1.51
C PRO A 459 13.09 16.97 0.08
N HIS A 460 12.88 18.16 -0.48
CA HIS A 460 13.45 18.53 -1.76
C HIS A 460 14.99 18.54 -1.67
N PRO A 461 15.73 17.95 -2.64
CA PRO A 461 17.18 17.78 -2.54
C PRO A 461 17.97 19.10 -2.50
N THR A 462 17.41 20.19 -3.00
CA THR A 462 18.09 21.49 -3.11
C THR A 462 17.35 22.67 -2.48
N GLU A 463 16.18 22.47 -1.88
CA GLU A 463 15.44 23.57 -1.22
C GLU A 463 15.60 23.46 0.29
N PRO A 464 16.32 24.40 0.94
CA PRO A 464 16.57 24.36 2.38
C PRO A 464 15.30 24.39 3.24
N ASP A 465 14.23 25.01 2.73
CA ASP A 465 12.95 25.18 3.43
C ASP A 465 11.98 24.00 3.26
N SER A 466 12.42 22.89 2.66
CA SER A 466 11.60 21.69 2.44
C SER A 466 11.73 20.61 3.53
N GLY A 467 12.65 20.81 4.48
CA GLY A 467 12.94 19.91 5.60
C GLY A 467 14.37 19.36 5.60
N LYS A 468 14.66 18.33 6.41
CA LYS A 468 16.02 17.82 6.64
C LYS A 468 16.06 16.31 6.85
N VAL A 469 17.21 15.70 6.56
CA VAL A 469 17.47 14.28 6.82
C VAL A 469 18.75 14.09 7.62
N SER A 470 18.84 12.98 8.34
CA SER A 470 20.07 12.55 9.00
C SER A 470 21.24 12.45 8.01
N GLU A 471 22.45 12.68 8.51
CA GLU A 471 23.67 12.63 7.70
C GLU A 471 23.81 11.30 6.94
N GLY A 472 24.22 11.35 5.67
CA GLY A 472 24.43 10.18 4.82
C GLY A 472 23.16 9.62 4.17
N ILE A 473 22.02 10.31 4.27
CA ILE A 473 20.83 10.03 3.46
C ILE A 473 20.88 10.90 2.20
N ASP A 474 21.06 10.28 1.03
CA ASP A 474 20.91 10.97 -0.25
C ASP A 474 19.44 10.94 -0.68
N VAL A 475 18.77 12.10 -0.65
CA VAL A 475 17.37 12.24 -1.03
C VAL A 475 17.17 12.47 -2.53
N ALA A 476 18.22 12.83 -3.27
CA ALA A 476 18.11 13.16 -4.69
C ALA A 476 17.81 11.92 -5.56
N VAL A 477 18.16 10.72 -5.08
CA VAL A 477 17.77 9.45 -5.74
C VAL A 477 16.28 9.12 -5.58
N GLU A 478 15.60 9.70 -4.59
CA GLU A 478 14.17 9.53 -4.32
C GLU A 478 13.32 10.68 -4.90
N TYR A 479 13.87 11.47 -5.84
CA TYR A 479 13.21 12.67 -6.36
C TYR A 479 13.21 12.70 -7.89
N VAL A 480 12.10 13.14 -8.50
CA VAL A 480 12.00 13.46 -9.94
C VAL A 480 12.08 14.96 -10.11
N THR A 481 13.11 15.45 -10.81
CA THR A 481 13.28 16.90 -11.00
C THR A 481 12.48 17.41 -12.18
N ARG A 482 12.11 18.70 -12.13
CA ARG A 482 11.45 19.35 -13.27
C ARG A 482 12.30 19.29 -14.55
N GLU A 483 13.62 19.41 -14.41
CA GLU A 483 14.57 19.32 -15.52
C GLU A 483 14.48 17.97 -16.24
N GLN A 484 14.40 16.86 -15.50
CA GLN A 484 14.24 15.53 -16.07
C GLN A 484 12.96 15.43 -16.87
N GLU A 485 11.83 15.81 -16.29
CA GLU A 485 10.51 15.70 -16.93
C GLU A 485 10.39 16.57 -18.19
N LEU A 486 10.97 17.78 -18.20
CA LEU A 486 10.99 18.67 -19.37
C LEU A 486 11.77 18.10 -20.56
N THR A 487 12.57 17.04 -20.38
CA THR A 487 13.23 16.36 -21.53
C THR A 487 12.28 15.51 -22.36
N ARG A 488 11.14 15.08 -21.79
CA ARG A 488 10.15 14.22 -22.47
C ARG A 488 8.76 14.83 -22.56
N LYS A 489 8.44 15.79 -21.69
CA LYS A 489 7.10 16.36 -21.57
C LYS A 489 7.11 17.87 -21.81
N SER A 490 5.94 18.38 -22.20
CA SER A 490 5.69 19.81 -22.26
C SER A 490 5.73 20.43 -20.84
N PRO A 491 5.96 21.76 -20.71
CA PRO A 491 5.96 22.41 -19.40
C PRO A 491 4.69 22.24 -18.57
N GLU A 492 3.54 22.08 -19.21
CA GLU A 492 2.22 21.86 -18.61
C GLU A 492 2.05 20.44 -18.05
N ASP A 493 2.70 19.43 -18.65
CA ASP A 493 2.60 18.04 -18.24
C ASP A 493 3.78 17.60 -17.34
N ALA A 494 4.86 18.38 -17.30
CA ALA A 494 6.02 18.13 -16.46
C ALA A 494 5.69 18.32 -14.98
N ARG A 495 5.97 17.29 -14.17
CA ARG A 495 5.82 17.32 -12.71
C ARG A 495 7.17 17.23 -12.01
N GLU A 496 7.24 17.85 -10.85
CA GLU A 496 8.41 17.77 -9.96
C GLU A 496 7.90 17.30 -8.60
N SER A 497 8.42 16.17 -8.12
CA SER A 497 7.93 15.55 -6.88
C SER A 497 8.90 14.47 -6.42
N PRO A 498 8.91 14.16 -5.10
CA PRO A 498 9.44 12.89 -4.62
C PRO A 498 8.80 11.70 -5.37
N ILE A 499 9.60 10.64 -5.58
CA ILE A 499 9.13 9.38 -6.17
C ILE A 499 8.07 8.75 -5.25
N GLY A 500 8.31 8.75 -3.94
CA GLY A 500 7.38 8.26 -2.94
C GLY A 500 7.82 8.61 -1.51
N LEU A 501 7.20 8.02 -0.48
CA LEU A 501 6.15 7.00 -0.58
C LEU A 501 4.91 7.53 -1.31
N GLY A 502 4.13 6.63 -1.89
CA GLY A 502 2.81 6.91 -2.43
C GLY A 502 1.73 6.76 -1.37
N TYR A 503 0.46 6.66 -1.76
CA TYR A 503 -0.66 6.52 -0.82
C TYR A 503 -0.68 5.16 -0.12
N ARG A 504 -1.37 5.06 1.03
CA ARG A 504 -1.51 3.78 1.71
C ARG A 504 -2.28 2.79 0.86
N VAL A 505 -1.80 1.54 0.85
CA VAL A 505 -2.43 0.41 0.17
C VAL A 505 -2.51 -0.78 1.12
N PRO A 506 -3.54 -1.64 1.00
CA PRO A 506 -3.71 -2.74 1.94
C PRO A 506 -2.52 -3.69 1.97
N MET A 507 -2.19 -4.17 3.17
CA MET A 507 -1.29 -5.30 3.37
C MET A 507 -1.77 -6.17 4.53
N ILE A 508 -1.81 -7.48 4.30
CA ILE A 508 -2.09 -8.49 5.32
C ILE A 508 -1.00 -9.57 5.25
N ILE A 509 -0.41 -9.87 6.39
CA ILE A 509 0.53 -10.99 6.53
C ILE A 509 -0.22 -12.15 7.15
N ALA A 510 -0.53 -13.18 6.37
CA ALA A 510 -1.18 -14.41 6.83
C ALA A 510 -0.14 -15.51 7.05
N SER A 511 -0.01 -15.95 8.29
CA SER A 511 0.99 -16.93 8.70
C SER A 511 0.61 -17.52 10.05
N PRO A 512 1.04 -18.73 10.38
CA PRO A 512 0.92 -19.26 11.75
C PRO A 512 1.41 -18.30 12.85
N TRP A 513 2.41 -17.46 12.53
CA TRP A 513 3.01 -16.45 13.42
C TRP A 513 2.35 -15.07 13.37
N SER A 514 1.32 -14.83 12.56
CA SER A 514 0.59 -13.56 12.51
C SER A 514 -0.90 -13.72 12.86
N ARG A 515 -1.32 -14.93 13.25
CA ARG A 515 -2.71 -15.25 13.63
C ARG A 515 -3.22 -14.36 14.76
N GLY A 516 -4.53 -14.08 14.75
CA GLY A 516 -5.37 -13.44 15.76
C GLY A 516 -5.48 -11.92 15.65
N GLY A 517 -5.60 -11.42 14.42
CA GLY A 517 -6.24 -10.14 14.11
C GLY A 517 -5.48 -8.90 14.57
N ALA A 518 -4.15 -8.95 14.59
CA ALA A 518 -3.34 -7.83 15.03
C ALA A 518 -3.35 -6.66 14.02
N VAL A 519 -2.98 -5.48 14.48
CA VAL A 519 -2.62 -4.34 13.63
C VAL A 519 -1.14 -4.01 13.80
N CYS A 520 -0.44 -3.73 12.69
CA CYS A 520 0.92 -3.23 12.66
C CYS A 520 0.96 -1.85 12.02
N SER A 521 1.37 -0.84 12.80
CA SER A 521 1.42 0.57 12.37
C SER A 521 2.86 1.08 12.17
N GLU A 522 3.78 0.17 11.86
CA GLU A 522 5.10 0.51 11.34
C GLU A 522 4.98 0.95 9.88
N VAL A 523 5.79 1.92 9.48
CA VAL A 523 5.82 2.37 8.08
C VAL A 523 6.42 1.28 7.21
N PHE A 524 5.65 0.83 6.23
CA PHE A 524 6.09 -0.13 5.21
C PHE A 524 5.82 0.39 3.80
N ASP A 525 6.51 -0.21 2.85
CA ASP A 525 6.26 -0.10 1.42
C ASP A 525 6.61 -1.43 0.72
N HIS A 526 6.55 -1.50 -0.62
CA HIS A 526 6.90 -2.74 -1.33
C HIS A 526 8.34 -3.20 -1.11
N THR A 527 9.26 -2.28 -0.83
CA THR A 527 10.66 -2.64 -0.52
C THR A 527 10.79 -3.32 0.84
N SER A 528 9.82 -3.15 1.74
CA SER A 528 9.76 -3.84 3.04
C SER A 528 9.66 -5.36 2.88
N VAL A 529 9.03 -5.84 1.80
CA VAL A 529 9.01 -7.28 1.45
C VAL A 529 10.42 -7.79 1.15
N LEU A 530 11.23 -7.00 0.44
CA LEU A 530 12.62 -7.37 0.15
C LEU A 530 13.49 -7.33 1.41
N GLN A 531 13.31 -6.33 2.27
CA GLN A 531 14.00 -6.23 3.55
C GLN A 531 13.64 -7.41 4.48
N PHE A 532 12.38 -7.84 4.48
CA PHE A 532 11.96 -9.07 5.18
C PHE A 532 12.70 -10.31 4.66
N LEU A 533 12.77 -10.47 3.34
CA LEU A 533 13.47 -11.58 2.70
C LEU A 533 14.97 -11.54 3.03
N GLU A 534 15.60 -10.37 3.05
CA GLU A 534 17.00 -10.22 3.50
C GLU A 534 17.20 -10.83 4.89
N ARG A 535 16.37 -10.42 5.86
CA ARG A 535 16.49 -10.86 7.25
C ARG A 535 16.21 -12.35 7.42
N LEU A 536 15.15 -12.85 6.80
CA LEU A 536 14.80 -14.27 6.85
C LEU A 536 15.88 -15.15 6.18
N LEU A 537 16.32 -14.77 4.98
CA LEU A 537 17.26 -15.58 4.21
C LEU A 537 18.67 -15.53 4.78
N GLU A 538 19.10 -14.38 5.33
CA GLU A 538 20.37 -14.30 6.05
C GLU A 538 20.36 -15.22 7.28
N HIS A 539 19.29 -15.21 8.07
CA HIS A 539 19.13 -16.13 9.19
C HIS A 539 19.22 -17.60 8.75
N ARG A 540 18.51 -17.95 7.68
CA ARG A 540 18.41 -19.34 7.21
C ARG A 540 19.64 -19.87 6.51
N THR A 541 20.34 -19.02 5.75
CA THR A 541 21.46 -19.43 4.91
C THR A 541 22.83 -19.07 5.49
N GLY A 542 22.87 -18.19 6.48
CA GLY A 542 24.10 -17.59 7.02
C GLY A 542 24.81 -16.67 6.03
N LYS A 543 24.15 -16.27 4.94
CA LYS A 543 24.69 -15.39 3.89
C LYS A 543 23.72 -14.23 3.63
N PRO A 544 24.21 -12.99 3.55
CA PRO A 544 23.36 -11.85 3.23
C PRO A 544 22.88 -11.93 1.77
N VAL A 545 21.59 -11.65 1.55
CA VAL A 545 20.96 -11.54 0.23
C VAL A 545 20.41 -10.13 0.03
N THR A 546 21.28 -9.14 0.25
CA THR A 546 20.90 -7.72 0.30
C THR A 546 20.47 -7.16 -1.06
N GLU A 547 19.31 -6.53 -1.11
CA GLU A 547 18.86 -5.69 -2.21
C GLU A 547 19.55 -4.32 -2.14
N THR A 548 20.64 -4.22 -2.89
CA THR A 548 21.49 -3.02 -2.93
C THR A 548 20.84 -1.82 -3.60
N ASN A 549 19.71 -2.00 -4.28
CA ASN A 549 19.01 -0.91 -4.95
C ASN A 549 18.10 -0.09 -4.02
N ILE A 550 17.76 -0.60 -2.83
CA ILE A 550 16.93 0.15 -1.86
C ILE A 550 17.76 1.32 -1.35
N SER A 551 17.23 2.54 -1.51
CA SER A 551 17.90 3.75 -1.06
C SER A 551 18.07 3.79 0.46
N GLN A 552 19.08 4.55 0.92
CA GLN A 552 19.27 4.76 2.36
C GLN A 552 18.08 5.47 3.00
N TRP A 553 17.35 6.31 2.25
CA TRP A 553 16.13 6.96 2.76
C TRP A 553 15.07 5.90 3.09
N ARG A 554 14.77 4.99 2.15
CA ARG A 554 13.79 3.90 2.38
C ARG A 554 14.22 2.98 3.52
N ARG A 555 15.48 2.55 3.57
CA ARG A 555 16.01 1.74 4.69
C ARG A 555 15.94 2.44 6.05
N THR A 556 15.83 3.76 6.06
CA THR A 556 15.72 4.53 7.31
C THR A 556 14.27 4.62 7.79
N VAL A 557 13.31 4.72 6.87
CA VAL A 557 11.90 5.03 7.20
C VAL A 557 10.94 3.85 7.04
N CYS A 558 11.27 2.88 6.18
CA CYS A 558 10.45 1.68 5.93
C CYS A 558 11.04 0.48 6.65
N GLY A 559 10.20 -0.23 7.39
CA GLY A 559 10.54 -1.43 8.13
C GLY A 559 10.80 -2.67 7.29
N ASP A 560 11.10 -3.78 7.96
CA ASP A 560 11.41 -5.09 7.36
C ASP A 560 10.30 -6.13 7.55
N LEU A 561 9.07 -5.68 7.83
CA LEU A 561 7.87 -6.48 8.14
C LEU A 561 7.95 -7.35 9.41
N THR A 562 9.08 -7.39 10.13
CA THR A 562 9.25 -8.33 11.25
C THR A 562 8.32 -8.02 12.44
N SER A 563 7.97 -6.76 12.66
CA SER A 563 7.02 -6.33 13.71
C SER A 563 5.61 -6.89 13.52
N ALA A 564 5.26 -7.37 12.31
CA ALA A 564 3.95 -7.95 12.04
C ALA A 564 3.76 -9.37 12.60
N PHE A 565 4.83 -10.01 13.07
CA PHE A 565 4.81 -11.37 13.61
C PHE A 565 4.82 -11.39 15.14
N ARG A 566 4.15 -12.40 15.70
CA ARG A 566 4.17 -12.73 17.12
C ARG A 566 4.56 -14.18 17.36
N PRO A 567 5.12 -14.49 18.55
CA PRO A 567 5.09 -15.86 19.05
C PRO A 567 3.66 -16.40 18.98
N ALA A 568 3.51 -17.67 18.61
CA ALA A 568 2.21 -18.29 18.39
C ALA A 568 1.25 -18.01 19.57
N PRO A 569 0.11 -17.32 19.33
CA PRO A 569 -0.84 -17.07 20.41
C PRO A 569 -1.38 -18.40 20.95
N LYS A 570 -1.73 -18.42 22.24
CA LYS A 570 -2.50 -19.54 22.81
C LYS A 570 -3.82 -19.67 22.04
N GLU A 571 -4.24 -20.91 21.81
CA GLU A 571 -5.49 -21.23 21.10
C GLU A 571 -6.66 -20.38 21.62
N GLY A 572 -7.39 -19.76 20.70
CA GLY A 572 -8.61 -19.03 20.97
C GLY A 572 -9.49 -19.05 19.73
N ASP A 573 -10.79 -19.29 19.93
CA ASP A 573 -11.79 -19.27 18.87
C ASP A 573 -11.91 -17.85 18.30
N VAL A 574 -11.36 -17.62 17.10
CA VAL A 574 -11.65 -16.41 16.33
C VAL A 574 -12.98 -16.66 15.63
N SER A 575 -14.05 -16.07 16.16
CA SER A 575 -15.34 -16.02 15.46
C SER A 575 -15.22 -15.06 14.28
N LEU A 576 -15.27 -15.58 13.06
CA LEU A 576 -15.23 -14.78 11.84
C LEU A 576 -16.68 -14.46 11.42
N PRO A 577 -17.12 -13.18 11.52
CA PRO A 577 -18.47 -12.81 11.16
C PRO A 577 -18.56 -12.71 9.63
N TYR A 578 -18.96 -13.79 9.01
CA TYR A 578 -19.25 -13.81 7.59
C TYR A 578 -20.72 -13.45 7.31
N PRO A 579 -21.03 -12.70 6.24
CA PRO A 579 -22.40 -12.42 5.85
C PRO A 579 -23.10 -13.67 5.30
N ASP A 580 -24.40 -13.57 5.04
CA ASP A 580 -25.17 -14.66 4.45
C ASP A 580 -24.74 -14.96 3.00
N ARG A 581 -24.55 -16.26 2.72
CA ARG A 581 -24.01 -16.85 1.48
C ARG A 581 -24.76 -16.44 0.22
N ASP A 582 -26.08 -16.63 0.22
CA ASP A 582 -26.89 -16.52 -0.99
C ASP A 582 -27.09 -15.03 -1.34
N ALA A 583 -27.19 -14.19 -0.30
CA ALA A 583 -27.29 -12.73 -0.46
C ALA A 583 -26.02 -12.07 -1.06
N PHE A 584 -24.82 -12.62 -0.81
CA PHE A 584 -23.57 -12.01 -1.27
C PHE A 584 -23.30 -12.26 -2.76
N LEU A 585 -23.44 -13.50 -3.23
CA LEU A 585 -23.08 -13.90 -4.59
C LEU A 585 -24.14 -13.51 -5.62
N GLU A 586 -25.42 -13.56 -5.25
CA GLU A 586 -26.51 -13.00 -6.06
C GLU A 586 -26.42 -11.47 -6.16
N GLY A 587 -25.91 -10.80 -5.12
CA GLY A 587 -25.74 -9.35 -5.07
C GLY A 587 -24.74 -8.82 -6.10
N ILE A 588 -23.55 -9.42 -6.21
CA ILE A 588 -22.47 -8.90 -7.05
C ILE A 588 -22.82 -8.98 -8.53
N HIS A 589 -23.16 -10.15 -9.10
CA HIS A 589 -23.42 -10.19 -10.54
C HIS A 589 -24.65 -9.36 -10.96
N ARG A 590 -25.68 -9.25 -10.10
CA ARG A 590 -26.84 -8.37 -10.36
C ARG A 590 -26.48 -6.89 -10.32
N ALA A 591 -25.51 -6.51 -9.50
CA ALA A 591 -25.12 -5.13 -9.30
C ALA A 591 -24.69 -4.43 -10.60
N GLN A 592 -24.17 -5.16 -11.60
CA GLN A 592 -23.81 -4.58 -12.91
C GLN A 592 -25.00 -3.97 -13.66
N PHE A 593 -26.22 -4.47 -13.40
CA PHE A 593 -27.45 -3.97 -14.01
C PHE A 593 -28.18 -2.95 -13.13
N LYS A 594 -27.62 -2.62 -11.95
CA LYS A 594 -28.16 -1.61 -11.04
C LYS A 594 -27.69 -0.21 -11.44
N SER A 595 -28.28 0.82 -10.82
CA SER A 595 -27.89 2.21 -11.05
C SER A 595 -26.54 2.54 -10.43
N PRO A 596 -25.84 3.59 -10.89
CA PRO A 596 -24.68 4.15 -10.22
C PRO A 596 -24.96 4.54 -8.76
N PRO A 597 -23.92 4.60 -7.91
CA PRO A 597 -24.04 5.16 -6.57
C PRO A 597 -24.69 6.54 -6.61
N ALA A 598 -25.66 6.76 -5.72
CA ALA A 598 -26.34 8.04 -5.56
C ALA A 598 -26.34 8.50 -4.09
N ASP A 599 -25.73 7.71 -3.20
CA ASP A 599 -25.69 7.95 -1.75
C ASP A 599 -24.59 8.96 -1.34
N PHE A 600 -24.29 9.92 -2.22
CA PHE A 600 -23.40 11.05 -1.96
C PHE A 600 -24.13 12.36 -2.26
N ARG A 601 -23.73 13.43 -1.58
CA ARG A 601 -24.20 14.78 -1.87
C ARG A 601 -23.15 15.82 -1.48
N ALA A 602 -23.22 16.98 -2.11
CA ALA A 602 -22.47 18.13 -1.64
C ALA A 602 -22.99 18.54 -0.25
N LEU A 603 -22.06 18.88 0.64
CA LEU A 603 -22.34 19.45 1.95
C LEU A 603 -22.61 20.96 1.83
N THR A 604 -23.50 21.50 2.67
CA THR A 604 -23.68 22.95 2.78
C THR A 604 -22.53 23.59 3.55
N ALA A 605 -22.41 24.92 3.50
CA ALA A 605 -21.38 25.64 4.24
C ALA A 605 -21.53 25.45 5.76
N GLU A 606 -22.77 25.38 6.26
CA GLU A 606 -23.07 25.14 7.67
C GLU A 606 -22.66 23.73 8.10
N GLU A 607 -22.89 22.73 7.26
CA GLU A 607 -22.49 21.34 7.50
C GLU A 607 -20.97 21.18 7.51
N VAL A 608 -20.26 21.85 6.59
CA VAL A 608 -18.80 21.88 6.59
C VAL A 608 -18.26 22.53 7.86
N GLU A 609 -18.88 23.62 8.32
CA GLU A 609 -18.48 24.28 9.56
C GLU A 609 -18.77 23.42 10.80
N GLU A 610 -19.91 22.70 10.83
CA GLU A 610 -20.20 21.70 11.87
C GLU A 610 -19.09 20.65 11.97
N VAL A 611 -18.71 20.06 10.84
CA VAL A 611 -17.62 19.08 10.75
C VAL A 611 -16.28 19.69 11.18
N ARG A 612 -16.01 20.95 10.84
CA ARG A 612 -14.76 21.63 11.23
C ARG A 612 -14.64 21.84 12.73
N GLN A 613 -15.76 22.08 13.41
CA GLN A 613 -15.80 22.31 14.85
C GLN A 613 -15.69 21.02 15.63
N SER A 614 -16.41 19.97 15.22
CA SER A 614 -16.46 18.70 15.95
C SER A 614 -16.44 17.49 15.00
N PRO A 615 -15.31 17.21 14.30
CA PRO A 615 -15.26 16.19 13.27
C PRO A 615 -15.57 14.79 13.81
N ARG A 616 -15.06 14.45 15.02
CA ARG A 616 -15.27 13.12 15.63
C ARG A 616 -16.73 12.84 15.98
N ASP A 617 -17.47 13.88 16.37
CA ASP A 617 -18.87 13.74 16.80
C ASP A 617 -19.87 13.93 15.65
N SER A 618 -19.40 14.34 14.47
CA SER A 618 -20.27 14.65 13.34
C SER A 618 -20.92 13.39 12.76
N SER A 619 -22.24 13.45 12.56
CA SER A 619 -22.97 12.40 11.83
C SER A 619 -22.78 12.45 10.30
N LEU A 620 -22.08 13.48 9.80
CA LEU A 620 -21.82 13.67 8.37
C LEU A 620 -20.59 12.90 7.88
N LEU A 621 -19.71 12.49 8.81
CA LEU A 621 -18.57 11.61 8.51
C LEU A 621 -18.96 10.15 8.75
N ILE A 622 -18.43 9.27 7.91
CA ILE A 622 -18.60 7.82 8.06
C ILE A 622 -17.89 7.35 9.32
N LYS A 623 -18.56 6.49 10.09
CA LYS A 623 -17.99 5.89 11.30
C LYS A 623 -17.31 4.56 10.99
N GLN A 624 -16.12 4.39 11.53
CA GLN A 624 -15.40 3.13 11.58
C GLN A 624 -16.10 2.12 12.51
N GLU A 625 -15.93 0.81 12.28
CA GLU A 625 -16.38 -0.22 13.21
C GLU A 625 -15.80 0.01 14.61
N SER A 626 -16.64 -0.06 15.64
CA SER A 626 -16.19 0.01 17.03
C SER A 626 -15.33 -1.19 17.41
N GLY A 627 -14.27 -0.97 18.19
CA GLY A 627 -13.51 -2.03 18.86
C GLY A 627 -12.01 -1.95 18.60
N HIS A 628 -11.26 -2.59 19.49
CA HIS A 628 -9.80 -2.57 19.47
C HIS A 628 -9.23 -3.86 18.84
N ARG A 629 -7.96 -3.79 18.46
CA ARG A 629 -7.14 -4.91 18.00
C ARG A 629 -5.88 -5.04 18.83
N PRO A 630 -5.30 -6.23 19.00
CA PRO A 630 -3.92 -6.36 19.45
C PRO A 630 -3.00 -5.54 18.53
N ALA A 631 -2.18 -4.66 19.09
CA ALA A 631 -1.25 -3.84 18.32
C ALA A 631 0.19 -4.34 18.47
N ALA A 632 0.90 -4.41 17.35
CA ALA A 632 2.30 -4.78 17.30
C ALA A 632 3.15 -3.88 18.23
N PRO A 633 4.21 -4.43 18.84
CA PRO A 633 5.27 -3.62 19.44
C PRO A 633 6.10 -2.99 18.32
N LEU A 634 6.27 -1.67 18.37
CA LEU A 634 7.08 -0.96 17.38
C LEU A 634 8.32 -0.40 18.08
N PRO A 635 9.55 -0.70 17.65
CA PRO A 635 10.76 -0.22 18.32
C PRO A 635 11.09 1.26 18.00
N TYR A 636 10.06 2.10 18.03
CA TYR A 636 10.15 3.55 17.88
C TYR A 636 10.40 4.24 19.22
N GLU A 637 11.32 5.21 19.23
CA GLU A 637 11.58 6.13 20.34
C GLU A 637 11.47 7.58 19.83
N LEU A 638 10.26 8.00 19.46
CA LEU A 638 10.06 9.28 18.76
C LEU A 638 9.93 10.45 19.72
N ALA A 639 10.57 11.56 19.40
CA ALA A 639 10.36 12.83 20.07
C ALA A 639 10.42 13.99 19.06
N VAL A 640 9.56 14.99 19.27
CA VAL A 640 9.70 16.31 18.66
C VAL A 640 9.50 17.31 19.78
N ASP A 641 10.56 18.04 20.10
CA ASP A 641 10.58 19.06 21.14
C ASP A 641 10.73 20.44 20.49
N GLY A 642 10.05 21.45 21.05
CA GLY A 642 10.03 22.80 20.51
C GLY A 642 10.47 23.82 21.54
N ARG A 643 11.39 24.71 21.16
CA ARG A 643 11.95 25.76 22.03
C ARG A 643 12.01 27.09 21.29
N VAL A 644 11.61 28.17 21.97
CA VAL A 644 11.73 29.53 21.42
C VAL A 644 13.09 30.12 21.79
N ASP A 645 13.87 30.50 20.78
CA ASP A 645 15.04 31.37 20.93
C ASP A 645 14.58 32.83 20.80
N ALA A 646 14.44 33.50 21.94
CA ALA A 646 13.97 34.88 21.98
C ALA A 646 14.98 35.89 21.39
N GLU A 647 16.28 35.59 21.42
CA GLU A 647 17.32 36.48 20.88
C GLU A 647 17.29 36.47 19.34
N ARG A 648 17.11 35.28 18.76
CA ARG A 648 17.03 35.09 17.31
C ARG A 648 15.61 35.19 16.75
N LYS A 649 14.60 35.26 17.62
CA LYS A 649 13.18 35.19 17.28
C LYS A 649 12.82 33.95 16.44
N GLN A 650 13.32 32.80 16.88
CA GLN A 650 13.14 31.53 16.18
C GLN A 650 12.43 30.52 17.08
N LEU A 651 11.56 29.71 16.48
CA LEU A 651 11.11 28.46 17.07
C LEU A 651 11.97 27.34 16.50
N GLU A 652 12.76 26.70 17.36
CA GLU A 652 13.56 25.52 17.03
C GLU A 652 12.74 24.27 17.37
N LEU A 653 12.53 23.39 16.38
CA LEU A 653 11.99 22.05 16.58
C LEU A 653 13.12 21.02 16.43
N THR A 654 13.25 20.11 17.38
CA THR A 654 14.20 18.99 17.33
C THR A 654 13.46 17.68 17.15
N PHE A 655 13.61 17.05 15.99
CA PHE A 655 13.04 15.76 15.63
C PHE A 655 14.02 14.65 15.98
N ALA A 656 13.62 13.66 16.76
CA ALA A 656 14.49 12.57 17.21
C ALA A 656 13.84 11.20 17.05
N ALA A 657 14.66 10.22 16.68
CA ALA A 657 14.35 8.81 16.77
C ALA A 657 15.44 8.17 17.65
N GLY A 658 15.12 7.90 18.91
CA GLY A 658 16.06 7.40 19.90
C GLY A 658 16.48 5.94 19.68
N SER A 659 17.55 5.52 20.36
CA SER A 659 18.01 4.13 20.34
C SER A 659 18.34 3.56 21.72
N LYS A 660 17.91 4.23 22.79
CA LYS A 660 18.30 3.87 24.15
C LYS A 660 17.52 2.68 24.68
N ARG A 661 16.25 2.53 24.27
CA ARG A 661 15.33 1.50 24.74
C ARG A 661 15.49 0.21 23.93
N PHE A 662 15.62 0.30 22.61
CA PHE A 662 15.64 -0.88 21.73
C PHE A 662 17.02 -1.19 21.10
N GLY A 663 18.01 -0.32 21.27
CA GLY A 663 19.38 -0.58 20.83
C GLY A 663 19.47 -0.78 19.32
N ALA A 664 19.90 -1.97 18.89
CA ALA A 664 20.05 -2.31 17.47
C ALA A 664 18.71 -2.54 16.74
N GLU A 665 17.63 -2.83 17.48
CA GLU A 665 16.30 -2.99 16.89
C GLU A 665 15.55 -1.65 16.76
N SER A 666 16.13 -0.56 17.25
CA SER A 666 15.52 0.77 17.16
C SER A 666 15.32 1.21 15.71
N LEU A 667 14.16 1.79 15.42
CA LEU A 667 13.80 2.26 14.09
C LEU A 667 14.09 3.75 13.91
N GLY A 668 14.54 4.11 12.71
CA GLY A 668 14.44 5.47 12.22
C GLY A 668 12.98 5.81 11.88
N ALA A 669 12.68 7.09 11.68
CA ALA A 669 11.31 7.50 11.40
C ALA A 669 11.23 8.69 10.44
N PRO A 670 10.20 8.72 9.58
CA PRO A 670 9.81 9.92 8.88
C PRO A 670 9.00 10.84 9.79
N PHE A 671 9.10 12.15 9.58
CA PHE A 671 8.19 13.14 10.16
C PHE A 671 7.75 14.14 9.10
N VAL A 672 6.56 14.70 9.25
CA VAL A 672 6.10 15.84 8.45
C VAL A 672 5.64 16.95 9.38
N ALA A 673 6.11 18.16 9.14
CA ALA A 673 5.71 19.36 9.86
C ALA A 673 4.84 20.26 8.98
N TYR A 674 3.72 20.69 9.52
CA TYR A 674 2.78 21.64 8.93
C TYR A 674 2.80 22.93 9.72
N ALA A 675 3.00 24.07 9.07
CA ALA A 675 2.96 25.38 9.67
C ALA A 675 1.94 26.26 8.95
N ARG A 676 0.95 26.77 9.68
CA ARG A 676 -0.02 27.72 9.14
C ARG A 676 0.54 29.13 9.20
N VAL A 677 0.64 29.78 8.05
CA VAL A 677 1.20 31.12 7.89
C VAL A 677 0.19 31.98 7.13
N GLY A 678 -0.76 32.55 7.86
CA GLY A 678 -1.93 33.21 7.26
C GLY A 678 -2.80 32.20 6.53
N ASP A 679 -3.09 32.46 5.26
CA ASP A 679 -3.85 31.55 4.38
C ASP A 679 -2.94 30.47 3.73
N ASP A 680 -1.63 30.51 3.98
CA ASP A 680 -0.68 29.53 3.45
C ASP A 680 -0.38 28.38 4.42
N LEU A 681 -0.08 27.21 3.86
CA LEU A 681 0.32 26.01 4.57
C LEU A 681 1.72 25.62 4.11
N ARG A 682 2.70 25.84 5.00
CA ARG A 682 4.10 25.43 4.76
C ARG A 682 4.31 24.02 5.28
N ILE A 683 5.02 23.21 4.51
CA ILE A 683 5.19 21.78 4.76
C ILE A 683 6.68 21.45 4.69
N ARG A 684 7.21 20.81 5.73
CA ARG A 684 8.59 20.31 5.78
C ARG A 684 8.63 18.83 6.10
N ASN A 685 9.47 18.08 5.40
CA ASN A 685 9.58 16.63 5.54
C ASN A 685 10.93 16.24 6.14
N TYR A 686 10.93 15.27 7.04
CA TYR A 686 12.11 14.84 7.76
C TYR A 686 12.27 13.33 7.74
N ALA A 687 13.52 12.86 7.73
CA ALA A 687 13.85 11.46 7.95
C ALA A 687 15.01 11.36 8.94
N VAL A 688 14.75 10.77 10.10
CA VAL A 688 15.70 10.68 11.21
C VAL A 688 16.14 9.23 11.38
N LYS A 689 17.44 8.97 11.38
CA LYS A 689 18.01 7.65 11.69
C LYS A 689 17.78 7.29 13.16
N ALA A 690 17.68 6.00 13.44
CA ALA A 690 17.69 5.49 14.81
C ALA A 690 18.96 5.97 15.55
N GLY A 691 18.77 6.53 16.74
CA GLY A 691 19.82 7.13 17.56
C GLY A 691 20.20 8.58 17.21
N ASP A 692 19.54 9.20 16.24
CA ASP A 692 19.87 10.56 15.76
C ASP A 692 18.78 11.60 16.10
N ALA A 693 19.12 12.88 15.93
CA ALA A 693 18.21 14.00 16.06
C ALA A 693 18.54 15.14 15.06
N LEU A 694 17.50 15.78 14.54
CA LEU A 694 17.58 16.89 13.60
C LEU A 694 16.93 18.13 14.19
N ALA A 695 17.68 19.23 14.29
CA ALA A 695 17.13 20.53 14.63
C ALA A 695 16.76 21.32 13.37
N ASP A 696 15.58 21.94 13.37
CA ASP A 696 15.15 22.87 12.35
C ASP A 696 14.47 24.10 12.93
N VAL A 697 14.64 25.25 12.27
CA VAL A 697 14.22 26.55 12.79
C VAL A 697 13.14 27.17 11.92
N TRP A 698 12.21 27.83 12.59
CA TRP A 698 11.13 28.61 11.99
C TRP A 698 11.20 30.04 12.52
N THR A 699 11.29 31.02 11.62
CA THR A 699 11.35 32.43 12.01
C THR A 699 9.97 32.88 12.49
N ILE A 700 9.86 33.37 13.73
CA ILE A 700 8.56 33.76 14.32
C ILE A 700 7.97 34.96 13.58
N ASP A 701 8.80 35.92 13.16
CA ASP A 701 8.37 37.13 12.44
C ASP A 701 7.77 36.82 11.05
N GLU A 702 7.93 35.59 10.53
CA GLU A 702 7.28 35.16 9.28
C GLU A 702 5.82 34.75 9.47
N PHE A 703 5.39 34.50 10.72
CA PHE A 703 3.99 34.22 11.05
C PHE A 703 3.22 35.54 11.24
N PRO A 704 1.99 35.67 10.71
CA PRO A 704 1.17 36.86 10.92
C PRO A 704 1.02 37.19 12.41
N GLU A 705 1.31 38.45 12.77
CA GLU A 705 1.30 38.93 14.17
C GLU A 705 2.25 38.15 15.11
N GLY A 706 3.22 37.39 14.57
CA GLY A 706 4.08 36.50 15.34
C GLY A 706 3.35 35.30 15.95
N ARG A 707 2.14 34.98 15.47
CA ARG A 707 1.31 33.86 15.95
C ARG A 707 1.62 32.59 15.18
N TYR A 708 2.43 31.72 15.78
CA TYR A 708 2.82 30.46 15.16
C TYR A 708 1.89 29.31 15.59
N ASP A 709 1.60 28.42 14.65
CA ASP A 709 0.85 27.17 14.85
C ASP A 709 1.51 26.08 13.98
N LEU A 710 2.34 25.26 14.63
CA LEU A 710 3.05 24.17 13.97
C LEU A 710 2.58 22.82 14.50
N GLU A 711 2.34 21.90 13.58
CA GLU A 711 1.98 20.51 13.85
C GLU A 711 3.07 19.61 13.29
N ALA A 712 3.49 18.58 14.02
CA ALA A 712 4.42 17.57 13.54
C ALA A 712 3.77 16.18 13.67
N TYR A 713 3.75 15.44 12.58
CA TYR A 713 3.19 14.08 12.50
C TYR A 713 4.30 13.07 12.27
N GLY A 714 4.14 11.88 12.83
CA GLY A 714 4.99 10.72 12.61
C GLY A 714 4.17 9.42 12.58
N PRO A 715 4.84 8.27 12.50
CA PRO A 715 4.18 6.97 12.48
C PRO A 715 3.32 6.68 13.72
N ASN A 716 2.42 5.70 13.61
CA ASN A 716 1.66 5.14 14.74
C ASN A 716 0.93 6.19 15.60
N GLY A 717 0.37 7.23 14.98
CA GLY A 717 -0.38 8.29 15.67
C GLY A 717 0.48 9.27 16.47
N PHE A 718 1.80 9.26 16.28
CA PHE A 718 2.68 10.27 16.83
C PHE A 718 2.29 11.66 16.31
N TYR A 719 2.00 12.58 17.22
CA TYR A 719 1.62 13.94 16.89
C TYR A 719 2.13 14.94 17.93
N ARG A 720 2.60 16.10 17.49
CA ARG A 720 2.93 17.26 18.33
C ARG A 720 2.30 18.52 17.76
N ARG A 721 1.94 19.45 18.64
CA ARG A 721 1.57 20.82 18.26
C ARG A 721 2.25 21.86 19.12
N PHE A 722 2.78 22.89 18.48
CA PHE A 722 3.40 24.05 19.09
C PHE A 722 2.67 25.31 18.63
N ARG A 723 1.85 25.88 19.51
CA ARG A 723 1.14 27.14 19.26
C ARG A 723 1.61 28.22 20.24
N GLY A 724 1.91 29.40 19.73
CA GLY A 724 2.45 30.52 20.51
C GLY A 724 2.26 31.86 19.82
N GLU A 725 2.60 32.93 20.54
CA GLU A 725 2.62 34.30 20.02
C GLU A 725 3.88 35.03 20.48
N GLY A 726 4.62 35.59 19.53
CA GLY A 726 5.87 36.30 19.79
C GLY A 726 6.97 35.41 20.35
N VAL A 727 7.89 36.02 21.10
CA VAL A 727 9.07 35.34 21.67
C VAL A 727 8.92 34.96 23.14
N GLU A 728 7.84 35.40 23.78
CA GLU A 728 7.60 35.07 25.19
C GLU A 728 7.02 33.66 25.30
N THR A 729 7.74 32.78 26.00
CA THR A 729 7.25 31.44 26.31
C THR A 729 6.83 31.41 27.79
N PRO A 730 5.51 31.32 28.09
CA PRO A 730 5.03 31.39 29.47
C PRO A 730 5.52 30.20 30.31
N ILE A 731 5.49 29.01 29.72
CA ILE A 731 6.05 27.79 30.30
C ILE A 731 6.77 26.98 29.22
N GLU A 732 7.90 26.40 29.57
CA GLU A 732 8.54 25.33 28.79
C GLU A 732 7.89 24.00 29.18
N VAL A 733 7.61 23.17 28.17
CA VAL A 733 6.96 21.87 28.33
C VAL A 733 7.80 20.81 27.65
N THR A 734 8.12 19.75 28.36
CA THR A 734 8.78 18.57 27.79
C THR A 734 8.05 17.32 28.24
N LEU A 735 7.70 16.47 27.28
CA LEU A 735 7.18 15.14 27.57
C LEU A 735 8.36 14.19 27.75
N LYS A 736 8.41 13.53 28.91
CA LYS A 736 9.37 12.48 29.20
C LYS A 736 8.64 11.16 29.26
N GLU A 737 9.09 10.23 28.42
CA GLU A 737 8.71 8.83 28.57
C GLU A 737 9.54 8.21 29.71
N PRO A 738 8.93 7.31 30.49
CA PRO A 738 9.62 6.65 31.59
C PRO A 738 10.76 5.76 31.08
N THR A 739 11.83 5.67 31.87
CA THR A 739 12.91 4.73 31.59
C THR A 739 12.41 3.31 31.83
N ILE A 740 12.27 2.55 30.75
CA ILE A 740 11.94 1.13 30.81
C ILE A 740 13.22 0.38 31.12
N SER A 741 13.29 -0.28 32.29
CA SER A 741 14.36 -1.23 32.60
C SER A 741 13.76 -2.63 32.73
N PRO A 742 14.56 -3.70 32.52
CA PRO A 742 14.10 -5.07 32.76
C PRO A 742 13.53 -5.32 34.16
N SER A 743 13.88 -4.46 35.14
CA SER A 743 13.40 -4.52 36.52
C SER A 743 12.17 -3.63 36.82
N SER A 744 11.75 -2.74 35.92
CA SER A 744 10.64 -1.80 36.14
C SER A 744 9.47 -2.01 35.17
N ARG A 745 8.73 -3.12 35.32
CA ARG A 745 7.44 -3.31 34.59
C ARG A 745 6.41 -2.19 34.83
N ARG A 746 6.58 -1.36 35.88
CA ARG A 746 5.75 -0.16 36.16
C ARG A 746 6.08 1.05 35.28
N ALA A 747 7.21 1.06 34.57
CA ALA A 747 7.55 2.16 33.67
C ALA A 747 6.51 2.31 32.55
N ALA A 748 5.90 1.25 32.03
CA ALA A 748 4.97 1.33 30.91
C ALA A 748 3.61 2.02 31.21
N GLY A 749 3.29 2.37 32.46
CA GLY A 749 1.95 2.84 32.85
C GLY A 749 1.78 4.36 32.93
N HIS A 750 2.77 5.18 32.59
CA HIS A 750 2.64 6.64 32.69
C HIS A 750 3.54 7.39 31.71
N VAL A 751 3.30 8.69 31.57
CA VAL A 751 4.25 9.68 31.03
C VAL A 751 4.41 10.82 32.02
N GLU A 752 5.52 11.55 31.95
CA GLU A 752 5.75 12.74 32.76
C GLU A 752 5.81 13.99 31.89
N LEU A 753 4.98 14.98 32.19
CA LEU A 753 5.14 16.34 31.67
C LEU A 753 5.99 17.15 32.64
N GLU A 754 7.18 17.56 32.21
CA GLU A 754 7.98 18.54 32.94
C GLU A 754 7.55 19.93 32.49
N LEU A 755 7.05 20.72 33.45
CA LEU A 755 6.55 22.08 33.24
C LEU A 755 7.48 23.04 33.96
N GLN A 756 8.09 23.97 33.23
CA GLN A 756 8.96 25.00 33.80
C GLN A 756 8.38 26.38 33.51
N ASN A 757 8.10 27.16 34.55
CA ASN A 757 7.73 28.56 34.39
C ASN A 757 8.98 29.39 34.10
N ALA A 758 9.20 29.68 32.82
CA ALA A 758 10.33 30.49 32.36
C ALA A 758 10.14 32.00 32.61
N GLY A 759 8.94 32.41 33.04
CA GLY A 759 8.59 33.81 33.29
C GLY A 759 8.96 34.32 34.69
N HIS A 760 8.58 35.59 34.92
CA HIS A 760 8.86 36.32 36.16
C HIS A 760 7.65 36.41 37.11
N ARG A 761 6.52 35.78 36.77
CA ARG A 761 5.29 35.81 37.57
C ARG A 761 4.73 34.40 37.75
N PRO A 762 3.99 34.12 38.83
CA PRO A 762 3.30 32.84 38.96
C PRO A 762 2.28 32.62 37.84
N MET A 763 2.16 31.39 37.37
CA MET A 763 1.22 30.98 36.32
C MET A 763 0.44 29.73 36.72
N VAL A 764 -0.70 29.52 36.08
CA VAL A 764 -1.48 28.28 36.22
C VAL A 764 -1.45 27.57 34.86
N ALA A 765 -0.96 26.34 34.86
CA ALA A 765 -0.96 25.46 33.70
C ALA A 765 -2.03 24.39 33.87
N THR A 766 -2.76 24.13 32.79
CA THR A 766 -3.85 23.15 32.76
C THR A 766 -3.51 22.07 31.74
N VAL A 767 -3.39 20.83 32.20
CA VAL A 767 -3.20 19.66 31.35
C VAL A 767 -4.57 19.07 31.02
N ILE A 768 -4.85 18.88 29.74
CA ILE A 768 -6.11 18.37 29.19
C ILE A 768 -5.83 17.06 28.45
N ASP A 769 -6.63 16.03 28.71
CA ASP A 769 -6.70 14.83 27.89
C ASP A 769 -7.74 15.03 26.77
N ASN A 770 -7.29 14.96 25.52
CA ASN A 770 -8.11 15.23 24.35
C ASN A 770 -8.83 13.97 23.80
N ALA A 771 -8.58 12.79 24.37
CA ALA A 771 -9.04 11.55 23.74
C ALA A 771 -9.52 10.46 24.71
N TYR A 772 -8.95 10.33 25.92
CA TYR A 772 -9.18 9.17 26.79
C TYR A 772 -10.00 9.48 28.05
N GLY A 773 -10.52 10.70 28.17
CA GLY A 773 -11.51 11.08 29.17
C GLY A 773 -10.96 11.36 30.57
N ALA A 774 -9.64 11.49 30.76
CA ALA A 774 -9.08 11.91 32.03
C ALA A 774 -9.47 13.36 32.38
N ALA A 775 -9.75 13.62 33.65
CA ALA A 775 -10.12 14.96 34.11
C ALA A 775 -8.94 15.94 33.97
N PRO A 776 -9.18 17.23 33.66
CA PRO A 776 -8.13 18.23 33.58
C PRO A 776 -7.32 18.36 34.88
N ILE A 777 -6.01 18.55 34.75
CA ILE A 777 -5.08 18.69 35.87
C ILE A 777 -4.54 20.12 35.89
N GLU A 778 -4.96 20.91 36.88
CA GLU A 778 -4.44 22.25 37.11
C GLU A 778 -3.21 22.24 38.02
N ARG A 779 -2.19 23.02 37.67
CA ARG A 779 -1.00 23.23 38.48
C ARG A 779 -0.60 24.69 38.51
N ARG A 780 -0.36 25.21 39.70
CA ARG A 780 0.20 26.55 39.90
C ARG A 780 1.71 26.45 40.01
N LEU A 781 2.44 27.25 39.22
CA LEU A 781 3.90 27.32 39.22
C LEU A 781 4.34 28.73 39.64
N ALA A 782 5.24 28.83 40.62
CA ALA A 782 5.96 30.06 40.92
C ALA A 782 6.92 30.42 39.76
N ALA A 783 7.38 31.67 39.72
CA ALA A 783 8.35 32.12 38.74
C ALA A 783 9.66 31.32 38.84
N GLY A 784 10.15 30.77 37.72
CA GLY A 784 11.33 29.91 37.68
C GLY A 784 11.13 28.49 38.22
N GLU A 785 9.93 28.14 38.70
CA GLU A 785 9.65 26.80 39.24
C GLU A 785 9.54 25.77 38.12
N THR A 786 10.12 24.59 38.36
CA THR A 786 9.92 23.39 37.54
C THR A 786 9.16 22.37 38.35
N ILE A 787 8.06 21.86 37.80
CA ILE A 787 7.28 20.76 38.37
C ILE A 787 7.18 19.61 37.37
N ARG A 788 6.86 18.41 37.87
CA ARG A 788 6.54 17.25 37.03
C ARG A 788 5.11 16.81 37.30
N VAL A 789 4.38 16.55 36.21
CA VAL A 789 3.01 16.03 36.25
C VAL A 789 3.05 14.63 35.66
N SER A 790 2.82 13.63 36.50
CA SER A 790 2.71 12.23 36.07
C SER A 790 1.28 11.96 35.60
N ILE A 791 1.14 11.39 34.41
CA ILE A 791 -0.13 11.02 33.78
C ILE A 791 -0.18 9.51 33.66
N ASP A 792 -1.13 8.88 34.35
CA ASP A 792 -1.38 7.44 34.25
C ASP A 792 -2.02 7.09 32.90
N LEU A 793 -1.42 6.14 32.19
CA LEU A 793 -1.86 5.66 30.87
C LEU A 793 -2.43 4.24 30.93
N THR A 794 -2.69 3.71 32.13
CA THR A 794 -3.20 2.35 32.30
C THR A 794 -4.57 2.18 31.64
N SER A 795 -5.48 3.15 31.78
CA SER A 795 -6.82 3.10 31.19
C SER A 795 -6.83 3.31 29.67
N SER A 796 -5.81 3.97 29.12
CA SER A 796 -5.65 4.22 27.70
C SER A 796 -4.68 3.23 27.03
N GLU A 797 -4.30 2.15 27.72
CA GLU A 797 -3.42 1.11 27.19
C GLU A 797 -2.09 1.66 26.61
N ARG A 798 -1.50 2.64 27.33
CA ARG A 798 -0.23 3.34 27.00
C ARG A 798 -0.34 4.43 25.93
N TRP A 799 -1.55 4.77 25.51
CA TRP A 799 -1.80 5.90 24.60
C TRP A 799 -1.98 7.21 25.37
N TYR A 800 -1.56 8.32 24.78
CA TYR A 800 -1.71 9.65 25.36
C TYR A 800 -2.04 10.68 24.28
N ASP A 801 -2.80 11.71 24.64
CA ASP A 801 -3.13 12.86 23.81
C ASP A 801 -3.40 14.07 24.73
N LEU A 802 -2.32 14.76 25.08
CA LEU A 802 -2.27 15.72 26.17
C LEU A 802 -1.98 17.12 25.64
N SER A 803 -2.84 18.09 25.94
CA SER A 803 -2.56 19.52 25.73
C SER A 803 -2.20 20.20 27.04
N VAL A 804 -1.17 21.04 27.02
CA VAL A 804 -0.86 21.97 28.12
C VAL A 804 -1.24 23.38 27.70
N LEU A 805 -2.17 23.97 28.44
CA LEU A 805 -2.62 25.35 28.30
C LEU A 805 -2.15 26.20 29.48
N VAL A 806 -2.14 27.52 29.33
CA VAL A 806 -1.79 28.47 30.40
C VAL A 806 -2.90 29.48 30.60
N ASP A 807 -3.40 29.59 31.82
CA ASP A 807 -4.50 30.49 32.17
C ASP A 807 -4.14 31.95 31.86
N GLY A 808 -5.04 32.63 31.15
CA GLY A 808 -4.85 34.02 30.74
C GLY A 808 -3.94 34.22 29.53
N VAL A 809 -3.40 33.15 28.92
CA VAL A 809 -2.59 33.21 27.68
C VAL A 809 -3.34 32.52 26.55
N GLN A 810 -4.05 33.29 25.73
CA GLN A 810 -4.96 32.75 24.71
C GLN A 810 -4.27 31.97 23.58
N MET A 811 -3.03 32.34 23.23
CA MET A 811 -2.31 31.79 22.08
C MET A 811 -1.23 30.78 22.47
N PHE A 812 -1.34 30.07 23.60
CA PHE A 812 -0.36 29.05 24.01
C PHE A 812 -0.98 27.65 24.07
N GLU A 813 -0.40 26.73 23.30
CA GLU A 813 -0.65 25.29 23.41
C GLU A 813 0.64 24.50 23.17
N ARG A 814 0.88 23.49 23.99
CA ARG A 814 1.82 22.40 23.70
C ARG A 814 1.05 21.09 23.76
N ARG A 815 0.87 20.44 22.62
CA ARG A 815 0.12 19.16 22.53
C ARG A 815 1.05 18.01 22.19
N TYR A 816 0.87 16.90 22.88
CA TYR A 816 1.65 15.67 22.71
C TYR A 816 0.70 14.48 22.61
N ALA A 817 0.73 13.77 21.50
CA ALA A 817 -0.03 12.53 21.34
C ALA A 817 0.82 11.39 20.75
N GLY A 818 0.49 10.16 21.12
CA GLY A 818 1.19 8.96 20.66
C GLY A 818 1.00 7.80 21.63
N ARG A 819 1.88 6.81 21.51
CA ARG A 819 1.92 5.62 22.34
C ARG A 819 3.31 5.46 22.94
N VAL A 820 3.39 5.07 24.22
CA VAL A 820 4.67 4.66 24.82
C VAL A 820 5.01 3.26 24.34
N GLU A 821 6.01 3.15 23.49
CA GLU A 821 6.50 1.86 23.00
C GLU A 821 7.40 1.16 24.02
N THR A 822 7.15 -0.13 24.22
CA THR A 822 7.80 -0.92 25.30
C THR A 822 8.48 -2.19 24.81
N GLY A 823 8.32 -2.53 23.52
CA GLY A 823 8.71 -3.83 22.98
C GLY A 823 7.69 -4.95 23.25
N GLU A 824 6.64 -4.66 24.02
CA GLU A 824 5.56 -5.61 24.30
C GLU A 824 4.29 -5.27 23.51
N TRP A 825 3.59 -6.34 23.09
CA TRP A 825 2.27 -6.27 22.46
C TRP A 825 1.31 -5.37 23.25
N GLY A 826 0.50 -4.62 22.54
CA GLY A 826 -0.46 -3.67 23.10
C GLY A 826 -1.83 -3.79 22.46
N SER A 827 -2.54 -2.68 22.49
CA SER A 827 -3.85 -2.51 21.88
C SER A 827 -3.80 -1.31 20.93
N SER A 828 -4.59 -1.37 19.86
CA SER A 828 -4.81 -0.24 18.95
C SER A 828 -5.34 0.96 19.71
N ASP A 829 -5.06 2.16 19.23
CA ASP A 829 -5.49 3.40 19.88
C ASP A 829 -6.99 3.39 20.25
N PRO A 830 -7.35 3.52 21.54
CA PRO A 830 -8.75 3.52 21.96
C PRO A 830 -9.60 4.60 21.30
N ALA A 831 -9.01 5.73 20.92
CA ALA A 831 -9.69 6.84 20.27
C ALA A 831 -10.15 6.54 18.84
N LEU A 832 -9.71 5.42 18.24
CA LEU A 832 -10.21 4.95 16.94
C LEU A 832 -11.59 4.27 17.03
N SER A 833 -12.02 3.87 18.24
CA SER A 833 -13.24 3.10 18.47
C SER A 833 -14.47 3.92 18.83
N VAL A 834 -14.33 5.24 18.91
CA VAL A 834 -15.35 6.18 19.42
C VAL A 834 -16.17 6.78 18.29
#